data_AF-A0A2P6NIL5-F1
#
_entry.id   AF-A0A2P6NIL5-F1
#
_cell.length_a   1.000
_cell.length_b   1.000
_cell.length_c   1.000
_cell.angle_alpha   90.00
_cell.angle_beta   90.00
_cell.angle_gamma   90.00
#
_symmetry.space_group_name_H-M   'P 1'
#
loop_
_entity.id
_entity.type
_entity.pdbx_description
1 polymer ?
#
loop_
_entity_poly.entity_id
_entity_poly.type
_entity_poly.pdbx_seq_one_letter_code
_entity_poly.pdbx_strand_id
1 'polypeptide(L)'
;MALSNKLSIDQLDLKDKRVLIRVDFNVPQDDNGNITNDQRIVAALPTIKYALEKGAKSVVLMSHLGRPDGQRNEKATMAPVAEALKKLLNRDVKYLKDCVGSEVEQACANPEHGTLFLLENLRFHGEEEGQAVIDGKKVKSKEEDVKKFRDSLTKLGDVFVNDAFGTAHRAHSSMVGVNLEKASGFLMKKELEYFAKALEEPAKPFLAILGGSKVTDKIKLIENMLDKVDEMIIGGAMAYTFKKVVYNVKIGNSRFDEDGAKIVQGLVEKAKKNNVKLHFPTDHVTGDKFDAKATVGLATDEQGIPEGTMGLDIGPKSVEEFTAAIKRAKTILWNGPVGVFEFESFQKGTVALMDALVEATNNGAISIIGGGDTATAAAKFGAEEKVSHCSTGGGASLELLEGKTLPGVAALTDKKKGCSVDVDDEESAKCFENWNNLSVCLNNETKGWGVMHHSMSDRQPNALYEELDLTPDATPEDIKRNYRKKALLYHPDKCGDDPEATKKFQRVSHAAEVLLDPQSRFAYDNNGGREQSQTVDLTNQNVAVAFMKGCADAIIFIGGGLAVECFFYASLVWMSTELYKANPTDESFAYLHGASGFFANAISITRSEGPLKATLVFTASVLFRVFERAGRVIQLTLSSAGCKDNDTDEYENRLETVERNSMYRDKFEKSHDVPSAGGVDKRLLSEEDFFVLT
;
A
#
# COMPACT_ATOMS: atom_id res chain seq x y z
N MET A 1 7.94 8.82 -0.47
CA MET A 1 7.01 8.58 -1.60
C MET A 1 6.16 7.38 -1.22
N ALA A 2 4.84 7.52 -1.17
CA ALA A 2 3.96 6.41 -0.83
C ALA A 2 3.84 5.46 -2.03
N LEU A 3 4.25 4.20 -1.86
CA LEU A 3 4.12 3.12 -2.85
C LEU A 3 2.65 2.85 -3.18
N SER A 4 1.78 2.98 -2.17
CA SER A 4 0.33 2.77 -2.25
C SER A 4 -0.43 3.81 -3.09
N ASN A 5 0.20 4.97 -3.35
CA ASN A 5 -0.46 6.11 -4.00
C ASN A 5 -0.29 6.15 -5.53
N LYS A 6 0.31 5.14 -6.17
CA LYS A 6 0.51 5.13 -7.63
C LYS A 6 -0.74 4.73 -8.40
N LEU A 7 -1.03 5.44 -9.49
CA LEU A 7 -2.13 5.15 -10.40
C LEU A 7 -1.98 3.75 -10.98
N SER A 8 -3.07 3.01 -11.11
CA SER A 8 -3.10 1.68 -11.71
C SER A 8 -4.01 1.61 -12.93
N ILE A 9 -3.79 0.62 -13.80
CA ILE A 9 -4.47 0.46 -15.08
C ILE A 9 -6.01 0.41 -14.94
N ASP A 10 -6.52 -0.11 -13.83
CA ASP A 10 -7.96 -0.16 -13.55
C ASP A 10 -8.58 1.20 -13.23
N GLN A 11 -7.76 2.25 -13.14
CA GLN A 11 -8.17 3.63 -12.91
C GLN A 11 -8.02 4.51 -14.17
N LEU A 12 -7.55 3.95 -15.28
CA LEU A 12 -7.42 4.65 -16.57
C LEU A 12 -8.68 4.49 -17.43
N ASP A 13 -8.99 5.52 -18.22
CA ASP A 13 -9.90 5.37 -19.35
C ASP A 13 -9.13 4.79 -20.55
N LEU A 14 -9.47 3.56 -20.90
CA LEU A 14 -8.80 2.81 -21.96
C LEU A 14 -9.60 2.76 -23.26
N LYS A 15 -10.87 3.19 -23.25
CA LYS A 15 -11.74 3.03 -24.40
C LYS A 15 -11.25 3.86 -25.58
N ASP A 16 -11.12 3.22 -26.74
CA ASP A 16 -10.62 3.80 -27.99
C ASP A 16 -9.20 4.38 -27.90
N LYS A 17 -8.45 4.10 -26.82
CA LYS A 17 -7.05 4.52 -26.61
C LYS A 17 -6.06 3.48 -27.12
N ARG A 18 -4.89 3.93 -27.55
CA ARG A 18 -3.71 3.11 -27.81
C ARG A 18 -2.93 2.95 -26.50
N VAL A 19 -2.87 1.75 -25.96
CA VAL A 19 -2.25 1.48 -24.65
C VAL A 19 -0.84 0.94 -24.87
N LEU A 20 0.18 1.73 -24.55
CA LEU A 20 1.58 1.29 -24.57
C LEU A 20 1.91 0.63 -23.23
N ILE A 21 2.30 -0.65 -23.25
CA ILE A 21 2.58 -1.42 -22.03
C ILE A 21 4.05 -1.86 -22.02
N ARG A 22 4.78 -1.47 -20.98
CA ARG A 22 6.05 -2.12 -20.65
C ARG A 22 5.78 -3.39 -19.87
N VAL A 23 6.24 -4.51 -20.39
CA VAL A 23 6.15 -5.83 -19.76
C VAL A 23 7.54 -6.42 -19.53
N ASP A 24 7.65 -7.35 -18.59
CA ASP A 24 8.88 -8.13 -18.37
C ASP A 24 8.76 -9.48 -19.09
N PHE A 25 9.25 -9.55 -20.33
CA PHE A 25 9.39 -10.82 -21.07
C PHE A 25 10.84 -11.30 -21.16
N ASN A 26 11.65 -11.01 -20.14
CA ASN A 26 12.99 -11.56 -20.05
C ASN A 26 12.93 -13.03 -19.57
N VAL A 27 12.44 -13.91 -20.45
CA VAL A 27 12.24 -15.34 -20.20
C VAL A 27 13.52 -16.15 -20.44
N PRO A 28 13.77 -17.22 -19.66
CA PRO A 28 14.86 -18.13 -19.96
C PRO A 28 14.58 -18.90 -21.26
N GLN A 29 15.62 -19.11 -22.05
CA GLN A 29 15.59 -19.87 -23.29
C GLN A 29 16.62 -20.99 -23.28
N ASP A 30 16.34 -22.09 -23.98
CA ASP A 30 17.31 -23.12 -24.28
C ASP A 30 18.29 -22.67 -25.40
N ASP A 31 19.27 -23.50 -25.72
CA ASP A 31 20.26 -23.21 -26.77
C ASP A 31 19.64 -23.04 -28.17
N ASN A 32 18.42 -23.51 -28.38
CA ASN A 32 17.66 -23.39 -29.62
C ASN A 32 16.74 -22.15 -29.64
N GLY A 33 16.72 -21.35 -28.57
CA GLY A 33 15.85 -20.17 -28.44
C GLY A 33 14.42 -20.48 -28.00
N ASN A 34 14.11 -21.73 -27.63
CA ASN A 34 12.80 -22.10 -27.10
C ASN A 34 12.66 -21.60 -25.67
N ILE A 35 11.50 -21.06 -25.34
CA ILE A 35 11.17 -20.58 -23.99
C ILE A 35 11.06 -21.80 -23.06
N THR A 36 11.89 -21.86 -22.02
CA THR A 36 11.89 -22.97 -21.05
C THR A 36 10.98 -22.72 -19.86
N ASN A 37 10.65 -21.45 -19.59
CA ASN A 37 9.68 -21.04 -18.57
C ASN A 37 8.95 -19.77 -19.06
N ASP A 38 7.63 -19.87 -19.21
CA ASP A 38 6.75 -18.81 -19.71
C ASP A 38 6.05 -18.01 -18.61
N GLN A 39 6.38 -18.23 -17.34
CA GLN A 39 5.73 -17.60 -16.18
C GLN A 39 5.71 -16.07 -16.27
N ARG A 40 6.79 -15.46 -16.77
CA ARG A 40 6.86 -14.00 -16.98
C ARG A 40 5.88 -13.50 -18.04
N ILE A 41 5.62 -14.31 -19.08
CA ILE A 41 4.62 -14.01 -20.10
C ILE A 41 3.23 -14.15 -19.50
N VAL A 42 2.97 -15.26 -18.80
CA VAL A 42 1.70 -15.54 -18.12
C VAL A 42 1.34 -14.42 -17.13
N ALA A 43 2.32 -13.92 -16.38
CA ALA A 43 2.10 -12.88 -15.37
C ALA A 43 1.66 -11.52 -15.94
N ALA A 44 1.96 -11.22 -17.22
CA ALA A 44 1.51 -9.99 -17.88
C ALA A 44 0.12 -10.10 -18.52
N LEU A 45 -0.39 -11.33 -18.73
CA LEU A 45 -1.67 -11.57 -19.41
C LEU A 45 -2.85 -10.84 -18.77
N PRO A 46 -2.99 -10.72 -17.43
CA PRO A 46 -4.10 -9.98 -16.82
C PRO A 46 -4.18 -8.52 -17.29
N THR A 47 -3.04 -7.83 -17.35
CA THR A 47 -2.96 -6.43 -17.80
C THR A 47 -3.31 -6.30 -19.28
N ILE A 48 -2.80 -7.22 -20.11
CA ILE A 48 -3.05 -7.23 -21.56
C ILE A 48 -4.53 -7.50 -21.86
N LYS A 49 -5.11 -8.52 -21.23
CA LYS A 49 -6.52 -8.90 -21.41
C LYS A 49 -7.44 -7.76 -20.96
N TYR A 50 -7.17 -7.17 -19.80
CA TYR A 50 -7.97 -6.06 -19.27
C TYR A 50 -8.00 -4.86 -20.22
N ALA A 51 -6.85 -4.46 -20.77
CA ALA A 51 -6.81 -3.35 -21.73
C ALA A 51 -7.68 -3.63 -22.96
N LEU A 52 -7.59 -4.83 -23.51
CA LEU A 52 -8.40 -5.25 -24.66
C LEU A 52 -9.90 -5.34 -24.33
N GLU A 53 -10.25 -5.88 -23.17
CA GLU A 53 -11.64 -6.01 -22.69
C GLU A 53 -12.29 -4.64 -22.41
N LYS A 54 -11.50 -3.64 -21.99
CA LYS A 54 -11.95 -2.26 -21.80
C LYS A 54 -12.05 -1.44 -23.09
N GLY A 55 -11.90 -2.09 -24.24
CA GLY A 55 -12.10 -1.46 -25.55
C GLY A 55 -10.94 -0.59 -25.99
N ALA A 56 -9.69 -0.93 -25.60
CA ALA A 56 -8.52 -0.30 -26.15
C ALA A 56 -8.50 -0.44 -27.68
N LYS A 57 -8.24 0.67 -28.38
CA LYS A 57 -8.07 0.68 -29.84
C LYS A 57 -6.90 -0.22 -30.24
N SER A 58 -5.81 -0.17 -29.49
CA SER A 58 -4.72 -1.13 -29.60
C SER A 58 -3.96 -1.30 -28.30
N VAL A 59 -3.28 -2.43 -28.17
CA VAL A 59 -2.29 -2.67 -27.12
C VAL A 59 -0.93 -2.85 -27.77
N VAL A 60 0.05 -2.05 -27.37
CA VAL A 60 1.43 -2.10 -27.88
C VAL A 60 2.34 -2.57 -26.76
N LEU A 61 2.91 -3.76 -26.89
CA LEU A 61 3.80 -4.35 -25.88
C LEU A 61 5.27 -4.05 -26.22
N MET A 62 6.01 -3.55 -25.23
CA MET A 62 7.45 -3.37 -25.34
C MET A 62 8.20 -4.06 -24.19
N SER A 63 9.21 -4.86 -24.53
CA SER A 63 9.99 -5.67 -23.57
C SER A 63 11.49 -5.60 -23.84
N HIS A 64 12.28 -6.31 -23.04
CA HIS A 64 13.67 -6.63 -23.34
C HIS A 64 13.92 -8.11 -23.05
N LEU A 65 14.92 -8.69 -23.70
CA LEU A 65 15.35 -10.08 -23.49
C LEU A 65 16.88 -10.11 -23.49
N GLY A 66 17.45 -10.75 -22.47
CA GLY A 66 18.89 -10.88 -22.32
C GLY A 66 19.64 -9.55 -22.24
N ARG A 67 20.91 -9.58 -22.67
CA ARG A 67 21.84 -8.44 -22.68
C ARG A 67 22.48 -8.31 -24.06
N PRO A 68 21.74 -7.77 -25.05
CA PRO A 68 22.27 -7.56 -26.39
C PRO A 68 23.15 -6.30 -26.51
N ASP A 69 23.34 -5.56 -25.41
CA ASP A 69 24.30 -4.45 -25.27
C ASP A 69 24.18 -3.35 -26.35
N GLY A 70 22.95 -3.02 -26.77
CA GLY A 70 22.70 -1.98 -27.77
C GLY A 70 22.96 -2.43 -29.21
N GLN A 71 23.01 -3.74 -29.47
CA GLN A 71 23.19 -4.31 -30.80
C GLN A 71 22.09 -5.32 -31.13
N ARG A 72 21.73 -5.44 -32.41
CA ARG A 72 20.83 -6.52 -32.86
C ARG A 72 21.49 -7.89 -32.68
N ASN A 73 20.80 -8.80 -32.00
CA ASN A 73 21.26 -10.17 -31.78
C ASN A 73 20.09 -11.15 -31.93
N GLU A 74 20.17 -12.06 -32.89
CA GLU A 74 19.13 -13.05 -33.17
C GLU A 74 18.80 -13.92 -31.95
N LYS A 75 19.78 -14.22 -31.08
CA LYS A 75 19.54 -15.00 -29.85
C LYS A 75 18.66 -14.28 -28.83
N ALA A 76 18.53 -12.96 -28.93
CA ALA A 76 17.76 -12.14 -28.02
C ALA A 76 16.55 -11.47 -28.69
N THR A 77 16.07 -12.01 -29.82
CA THR A 77 14.87 -11.52 -30.50
C THR A 77 13.59 -11.84 -29.74
N MET A 78 12.57 -11.00 -29.90
CA MET A 78 11.23 -11.18 -29.33
C MET A 78 10.32 -12.12 -30.12
N ALA A 79 10.76 -12.61 -31.29
CA ALA A 79 9.92 -13.46 -32.14
C ALA A 79 9.38 -14.73 -31.44
N PRO A 80 10.16 -15.51 -30.66
CA PRO A 80 9.63 -16.65 -29.90
C PRO A 80 8.56 -16.23 -28.87
N VAL A 81 8.71 -15.04 -28.27
CA VAL A 81 7.75 -14.50 -27.31
C VAL A 81 6.44 -14.11 -28.02
N ALA A 82 6.52 -13.58 -29.25
CA ALA A 82 5.33 -13.29 -30.07
C ALA A 82 4.48 -14.55 -30.31
N GLU A 83 5.15 -15.65 -30.69
CA GLU A 83 4.48 -16.95 -30.92
C GLU A 83 3.89 -17.54 -29.64
N ALA A 84 4.59 -17.41 -28.51
CA ALA A 84 4.05 -17.83 -27.21
C ALA A 84 2.82 -17.02 -26.81
N LEU A 85 2.86 -15.69 -26.96
CA LEU A 85 1.71 -14.82 -26.68
C LEU A 85 0.51 -15.16 -27.57
N LYS A 86 0.74 -15.41 -28.86
CA LYS A 86 -0.31 -15.80 -29.81
C LYS A 86 -1.04 -17.06 -29.36
N LYS A 87 -0.29 -18.06 -28.88
CA LYS A 87 -0.84 -19.30 -28.31
C LYS A 87 -1.59 -19.06 -27.01
N LEU A 88 -0.98 -18.34 -26.05
CA LEU A 88 -1.55 -18.10 -24.71
C LEU A 88 -2.80 -17.23 -24.73
N LEU A 89 -2.88 -16.26 -25.65
CA LEU A 89 -4.04 -15.38 -25.79
C LEU A 89 -5.08 -15.90 -26.77
N ASN A 90 -4.76 -16.94 -27.55
CA ASN A 90 -5.57 -17.43 -28.65
C ASN A 90 -6.04 -16.28 -29.58
N ARG A 91 -5.11 -15.38 -29.91
CA ARG A 91 -5.34 -14.16 -30.68
C ARG A 91 -4.10 -13.83 -31.51
N ASP A 92 -4.30 -13.22 -32.67
CA ASP A 92 -3.20 -12.75 -33.50
C ASP A 92 -2.38 -11.64 -32.80
N VAL A 93 -1.05 -11.74 -32.91
CA VAL A 93 -0.10 -10.77 -32.35
C VAL A 93 0.72 -10.21 -33.51
N LYS A 94 0.58 -8.92 -33.79
CA LYS A 94 1.35 -8.24 -34.85
C LYS A 94 2.76 -7.95 -34.34
N TYR A 95 3.70 -8.80 -34.73
CA TYR A 95 5.11 -8.64 -34.39
C TYR A 95 5.79 -7.59 -35.30
N LEU A 96 6.41 -6.57 -34.70
CA LEU A 96 7.17 -5.55 -35.42
C LEU A 96 8.68 -5.81 -35.25
N LYS A 97 9.43 -5.73 -36.35
CA LYS A 97 10.86 -6.05 -36.39
C LYS A 97 11.77 -4.99 -35.74
N ASP A 98 11.18 -3.90 -35.28
CA ASP A 98 11.84 -2.84 -34.51
C ASP A 98 10.87 -2.32 -33.44
N CYS A 99 11.35 -1.44 -32.56
CA CYS A 99 10.58 -0.83 -31.48
C CYS A 99 10.37 0.69 -31.64
N VAL A 100 11.08 1.31 -32.58
CA VAL A 100 11.01 2.74 -32.89
C VAL A 100 11.14 2.97 -34.40
N GLY A 101 10.94 4.21 -34.84
CA GLY A 101 11.13 4.61 -36.23
C GLY A 101 9.83 4.65 -37.05
N SER A 102 9.92 5.16 -38.28
CA SER A 102 8.75 5.53 -39.09
C SER A 102 7.80 4.36 -39.38
N GLU A 103 8.33 3.16 -39.64
CA GLU A 103 7.50 1.98 -39.91
C GLU A 103 6.69 1.56 -38.68
N VAL A 104 7.32 1.57 -37.50
CA VAL A 104 6.66 1.24 -36.22
C VAL A 104 5.63 2.30 -35.84
N GLU A 105 6.00 3.58 -35.96
CA GLU A 105 5.12 4.71 -35.69
C GLU A 105 3.88 4.67 -36.59
N GLN A 106 4.04 4.42 -37.89
CA GLN A 106 2.93 4.32 -38.84
C GLN A 106 2.01 3.12 -38.54
N ALA A 107 2.59 1.95 -38.24
CA ALA A 107 1.82 0.76 -37.88
C ALA A 107 0.97 0.98 -36.62
N CYS A 108 1.48 1.73 -35.64
CA CYS A 108 0.79 2.01 -34.38
C CYS A 108 -0.09 3.27 -34.40
N ALA A 109 -0.05 4.09 -35.45
CA ALA A 109 -0.76 5.37 -35.49
C ALA A 109 -2.29 5.19 -35.54
N ASN A 110 -2.79 4.29 -36.39
CA ASN A 110 -4.22 4.06 -36.58
C ASN A 110 -4.53 2.60 -36.92
N PRO A 111 -4.28 1.65 -36.00
CA PRO A 111 -4.58 0.24 -36.22
C PRO A 111 -6.07 -0.05 -36.13
N GLU A 112 -6.47 -1.24 -36.61
CA GLU A 112 -7.80 -1.80 -36.39
C GLU A 112 -8.08 -1.94 -34.88
N HIS A 113 -9.33 -1.75 -34.48
CA HIS A 113 -9.72 -1.81 -33.07
C HIS A 113 -9.39 -3.19 -32.46
N GLY A 114 -8.74 -3.19 -31.28
CA GLY A 114 -8.35 -4.40 -30.57
C GLY A 114 -7.06 -5.04 -31.10
N THR A 115 -6.30 -4.36 -31.96
CA THR A 115 -5.01 -4.87 -32.44
C THR A 115 -4.01 -4.99 -31.29
N LEU A 116 -3.32 -6.14 -31.21
CA LEU A 116 -2.25 -6.40 -30.27
C LEU A 116 -0.90 -6.42 -31.00
N PHE A 117 0.01 -5.54 -30.63
CA PHE A 117 1.38 -5.48 -31.15
C PHE A 117 2.39 -5.97 -30.12
N LEU A 118 3.44 -6.65 -30.59
CA LEU A 118 4.68 -6.85 -29.85
C LEU A 118 5.82 -6.22 -30.63
N LEU A 119 6.53 -5.30 -29.99
CA LEU A 119 7.74 -4.68 -30.54
C LEU A 119 8.96 -5.60 -30.36
N GLU A 120 9.97 -5.40 -31.20
CA GLU A 120 11.28 -6.03 -31.01
C GLU A 120 11.98 -5.54 -29.72
N ASN A 121 13.01 -6.26 -29.28
CA ASN A 121 13.77 -6.03 -28.07
C ASN A 121 14.31 -4.58 -27.96
N LEU A 122 13.87 -3.84 -26.92
CA LEU A 122 14.31 -2.46 -26.70
C LEU A 122 15.83 -2.32 -26.54
N ARG A 123 16.50 -3.33 -25.97
CA ARG A 123 17.95 -3.29 -25.73
C ARG A 123 18.78 -3.50 -27.00
N PHE A 124 18.17 -3.71 -28.17
CA PHE A 124 18.87 -3.59 -29.45
C PHE A 124 19.29 -2.15 -29.75
N HIS A 125 18.72 -1.18 -29.05
CA HIS A 125 19.08 0.23 -29.11
C HIS A 125 19.83 0.60 -27.82
N GLY A 126 21.04 1.17 -27.95
CA GLY A 126 21.84 1.60 -26.79
C GLY A 126 21.13 2.68 -25.97
N GLU A 127 20.24 3.44 -26.60
CA GLU A 127 19.41 4.49 -26.04
C GLU A 127 18.46 4.01 -24.94
N GLU A 128 18.12 2.71 -24.91
CA GLU A 128 17.31 2.12 -23.83
C GLU A 128 18.06 2.15 -22.50
N GLU A 129 19.33 1.72 -22.49
CA GLU A 129 20.17 1.68 -21.28
C GLU A 129 21.07 2.91 -21.13
N GLY A 130 21.05 3.81 -22.12
CA GLY A 130 21.92 4.99 -22.21
C GLY A 130 23.36 4.67 -22.60
N GLN A 131 23.64 3.44 -23.02
CA GLN A 131 24.94 2.97 -23.46
C GLN A 131 24.80 1.76 -24.39
N ALA A 132 25.80 1.55 -25.25
CA ALA A 132 25.99 0.34 -26.03
C ALA A 132 27.41 -0.20 -25.84
N VAL A 133 27.65 -1.45 -26.20
CA VAL A 133 29.02 -1.96 -26.37
C VAL A 133 29.37 -1.85 -27.84
N ILE A 134 30.49 -1.21 -28.18
CA ILE A 134 31.02 -1.13 -29.55
C ILE A 134 32.48 -1.56 -29.47
N ASP A 135 32.88 -2.55 -30.27
CA ASP A 135 34.24 -3.14 -30.26
C ASP A 135 34.70 -3.56 -28.85
N GLY A 136 33.80 -4.14 -28.05
CA GLY A 136 34.06 -4.60 -26.69
C GLY A 136 34.17 -3.48 -25.63
N LYS A 137 33.92 -2.22 -26.01
CA LYS A 137 33.98 -1.07 -25.10
C LYS A 137 32.59 -0.47 -24.89
N LYS A 138 32.30 -0.04 -23.66
CA LYS A 138 31.07 0.69 -23.34
C LYS A 138 31.14 2.10 -23.90
N VAL A 139 30.19 2.45 -24.74
CA VAL A 139 30.00 3.76 -25.35
C VAL A 139 28.69 4.35 -24.84
N LYS A 140 28.73 5.51 -24.21
CA LYS A 140 27.54 6.21 -23.72
C LYS A 140 26.73 6.76 -24.92
N SER A 141 25.42 6.55 -24.93
CA SER A 141 24.54 7.13 -25.95
C SER A 141 24.46 8.65 -25.78
N LYS A 142 24.35 9.37 -26.90
CA LYS A 142 24.17 10.83 -26.87
C LYS A 142 22.80 11.17 -26.31
N GLU A 143 22.71 12.23 -25.52
CA GLU A 143 21.45 12.66 -24.90
C GLU A 143 20.36 13.00 -25.93
N GLU A 144 20.74 13.57 -27.07
CA GLU A 144 19.83 13.84 -28.19
C GLU A 144 19.24 12.57 -28.79
N ASP A 145 20.02 11.50 -28.90
CA ASP A 145 19.57 10.23 -29.48
C ASP A 145 18.68 9.48 -28.49
N VAL A 146 19.02 9.51 -27.19
CA VAL A 146 18.14 9.05 -26.11
C VAL A 146 16.81 9.79 -26.12
N LYS A 147 16.82 11.12 -26.33
CA LYS A 147 15.59 11.92 -26.43
C LYS A 147 14.75 11.50 -27.64
N LYS A 148 15.36 11.37 -28.84
CA LYS A 148 14.66 10.93 -30.05
C LYS A 148 14.03 9.53 -29.87
N PHE A 149 14.75 8.62 -29.23
CA PHE A 149 14.26 7.27 -28.93
C PHE A 149 13.02 7.33 -28.02
N ARG A 150 13.08 8.10 -26.93
CA ARG A 150 11.95 8.32 -26.00
C ARG A 150 10.75 8.99 -26.67
N ASP A 151 11.00 9.99 -27.51
CA ASP A 151 9.96 10.68 -28.28
C ASP A 151 9.27 9.70 -29.25
N SER A 152 10.02 8.80 -29.90
CA SER A 152 9.47 7.76 -30.77
C SER A 152 8.59 6.77 -29.99
N LEU A 153 9.07 6.25 -28.84
CA LEU A 153 8.26 5.38 -27.97
C LEU A 153 6.97 6.06 -27.50
N THR A 154 7.05 7.35 -27.14
CA THR A 154 5.90 8.12 -26.66
C THR A 154 4.78 8.22 -27.70
N LYS A 155 5.10 8.29 -29.00
CA LYS A 155 4.10 8.35 -30.08
C LYS A 155 3.28 7.07 -30.26
N LEU A 156 3.74 5.94 -29.71
CA LEU A 156 3.13 4.62 -29.93
C LEU A 156 1.85 4.40 -29.11
N GLY A 157 1.58 5.26 -28.12
CA GLY A 157 0.41 5.17 -27.26
C GLY A 157 -0.21 6.53 -26.96
N ASP A 158 -1.38 6.47 -26.34
CA ASP A 158 -2.07 7.63 -25.75
C ASP A 158 -1.98 7.58 -24.21
N VAL A 159 -1.85 6.37 -23.66
CA VAL A 159 -1.58 6.10 -22.22
C VAL A 159 -0.45 5.09 -22.09
N PHE A 160 0.28 5.15 -20.98
CA PHE A 160 1.38 4.24 -20.66
C PHE A 160 1.09 3.41 -19.42
N VAL A 161 1.34 2.11 -19.52
CA VAL A 161 1.23 1.17 -18.40
C VAL A 161 2.59 0.51 -18.18
N ASN A 162 3.15 0.67 -16.98
CA ASN A 162 4.35 -0.06 -16.58
C ASN A 162 3.97 -1.29 -15.77
N ASP A 163 4.21 -2.48 -16.33
CA ASP A 163 3.98 -3.77 -15.70
C ASP A 163 5.28 -4.57 -15.51
N ALA A 164 6.43 -3.89 -15.56
CA ALA A 164 7.77 -4.49 -15.49
C ALA A 164 8.52 -4.12 -14.21
N PHE A 165 8.00 -4.53 -13.04
CA PHE A 165 8.59 -4.19 -11.73
C PHE A 165 10.07 -4.56 -11.60
N GLY A 166 10.48 -5.71 -12.15
CA GLY A 166 11.88 -6.15 -12.14
C GLY A 166 12.88 -5.18 -12.79
N THR A 167 12.41 -4.26 -13.64
CA THR A 167 13.27 -3.24 -14.29
C THR A 167 13.11 -1.86 -13.66
N ALA A 168 12.19 -1.68 -12.70
CA ALA A 168 11.83 -0.38 -12.16
C ALA A 168 12.94 0.31 -11.34
N HIS A 169 13.95 -0.44 -10.89
CA HIS A 169 15.16 0.13 -10.25
C HIS A 169 16.09 0.86 -11.23
N ARG A 170 15.83 0.76 -12.54
CA ARG A 170 16.70 1.34 -13.57
C ARG A 170 16.06 2.57 -14.21
N ALA A 171 16.86 3.61 -14.40
CA ALA A 171 16.44 4.83 -15.12
C ALA A 171 16.51 4.67 -16.65
N HIS A 172 16.10 3.52 -17.18
CA HIS A 172 16.10 3.23 -18.62
C HIS A 172 15.03 4.05 -19.35
N SER A 173 15.22 4.27 -20.65
CA SER A 173 14.32 5.10 -21.46
C SER A 173 12.86 4.64 -21.40
N SER A 174 12.61 3.34 -21.46
CA SER A 174 11.27 2.77 -21.34
C SER A 174 10.65 2.84 -19.93
N MET A 175 11.44 3.10 -18.90
CA MET A 175 10.99 3.22 -17.50
C MET A 175 10.61 4.65 -17.14
N VAL A 176 11.39 5.64 -17.61
CA VAL A 176 11.25 7.04 -17.18
C VAL A 176 10.97 8.01 -18.32
N GLY A 177 11.18 7.59 -19.57
CA GLY A 177 11.23 8.48 -20.73
C GLY A 177 9.93 8.58 -21.55
N VAL A 178 8.92 7.75 -21.28
CA VAL A 178 7.62 7.84 -21.95
C VAL A 178 6.82 8.99 -21.34
N ASN A 179 6.48 9.99 -22.15
CA ASN A 179 5.79 11.20 -21.69
C ASN A 179 4.27 11.15 -21.97
N LEU A 180 3.58 10.21 -21.33
CA LEU A 180 2.12 10.05 -21.35
C LEU A 180 1.58 10.04 -19.92
N GLU A 181 0.26 9.85 -19.73
CA GLU A 181 -0.27 9.46 -18.42
C GLU A 181 0.19 8.03 -18.09
N LYS A 182 0.83 7.85 -16.92
CA LYS A 182 1.57 6.62 -16.57
C LYS A 182 0.91 5.92 -15.40
N ALA A 183 0.44 4.70 -15.61
CA ALA A 183 -0.11 3.84 -14.57
C ALA A 183 0.70 2.54 -14.40
N SER A 184 0.53 1.88 -13.27
CA SER A 184 1.00 0.52 -13.04
C SER A 184 0.07 -0.50 -13.70
N GLY A 185 0.62 -1.56 -14.29
CA GLY A 185 -0.17 -2.76 -14.63
C GLY A 185 -0.48 -3.58 -13.37
N PHE A 186 -1.21 -4.70 -13.51
CA PHE A 186 -1.62 -5.49 -12.34
C PHE A 186 -0.46 -6.18 -11.62
N LEU A 187 0.58 -6.61 -12.34
CA LEU A 187 1.77 -7.20 -11.72
C LEU A 187 2.49 -6.13 -10.90
N MET A 188 2.78 -4.98 -11.50
CA MET A 188 3.41 -3.86 -10.81
C MET A 188 2.57 -3.38 -9.62
N LYS A 189 1.25 -3.25 -9.80
CA LYS A 189 0.31 -2.87 -8.73
C LYS A 189 0.40 -3.82 -7.55
N LYS A 190 0.38 -5.14 -7.79
CA LYS A 190 0.49 -6.17 -6.75
C LYS A 190 1.81 -6.03 -5.98
N GLU A 191 2.93 -5.86 -6.69
CA GLU A 191 4.24 -5.63 -6.07
C GLU A 191 4.21 -4.41 -5.13
N LEU A 192 3.72 -3.27 -5.62
CA LEU A 192 3.63 -2.03 -4.85
C LEU A 192 2.71 -2.17 -3.63
N GLU A 193 1.55 -2.82 -3.78
CA GLU A 193 0.60 -3.02 -2.68
C GLU A 193 1.17 -3.87 -1.55
N TYR A 194 1.85 -4.98 -1.87
CA TYR A 194 2.46 -5.84 -0.86
C TYR A 194 3.67 -5.19 -0.20
N PHE A 195 4.56 -4.54 -0.97
CA PHE A 195 5.68 -3.82 -0.36
C PHE A 195 5.22 -2.61 0.46
N ALA A 196 4.14 -1.91 0.07
CA ALA A 196 3.54 -0.85 0.89
C ALA A 196 3.08 -1.39 2.24
N LYS A 197 2.35 -2.51 2.26
CA LYS A 197 1.91 -3.18 3.50
C LYS A 197 3.07 -3.54 4.42
N ALA A 198 4.24 -3.88 3.88
CA ALA A 198 5.41 -4.22 4.70
C ALA A 198 6.28 -3.03 5.10
N LEU A 199 6.39 -1.99 4.25
CA LEU A 199 7.37 -0.91 4.42
C LEU A 199 6.79 0.40 4.94
N GLU A 200 5.46 0.59 4.86
CA GLU A 200 4.75 1.79 5.32
C GLU A 200 4.07 1.52 6.67
N GLU A 201 3.05 0.66 6.71
CA GLU A 201 2.26 0.35 7.91
C GLU A 201 2.12 -1.16 8.14
N PRO A 202 3.22 -1.86 8.53
CA PRO A 202 3.17 -3.30 8.73
C PRO A 202 2.39 -3.71 9.98
N ALA A 203 1.58 -4.76 9.84
CA ALA A 203 0.96 -5.43 10.97
C ALA A 203 2.04 -6.10 11.81
N LYS A 204 2.03 -5.85 13.13
CA LYS A 204 3.04 -6.34 14.06
C LYS A 204 2.61 -7.64 14.77
N PRO A 205 3.55 -8.54 15.11
CA PRO A 205 5.00 -8.42 14.92
C PRO A 205 5.42 -8.54 13.44
N PHE A 206 6.29 -7.63 13.01
CA PHE A 206 6.92 -7.67 11.69
C PHE A 206 8.27 -8.39 11.79
N LEU A 207 8.35 -9.54 11.11
CA LEU A 207 9.54 -10.38 11.04
C LEU A 207 10.24 -10.24 9.67
N ALA A 208 11.54 -9.96 9.67
CA ALA A 208 12.40 -10.19 8.50
C ALA A 208 13.20 -11.49 8.65
N ILE A 209 13.26 -12.29 7.59
CA ILE A 209 14.10 -13.48 7.49
C ILE A 209 15.14 -13.20 6.42
N LEU A 210 16.39 -13.12 6.82
CA LEU A 210 17.51 -12.83 5.93
C LEU A 210 18.46 -14.02 5.91
N GLY A 211 18.78 -14.48 4.70
CA GLY A 211 19.74 -15.56 4.49
C GLY A 211 20.63 -15.29 3.27
N GLY A 212 21.42 -16.28 2.88
CA GLY A 212 22.38 -16.18 1.78
C GLY A 212 23.84 -16.26 2.26
N SER A 213 24.77 -15.91 1.37
CA SER A 213 26.18 -16.28 1.51
C SER A 213 27.07 -15.21 2.16
N LYS A 214 26.83 -13.92 1.91
CA LYS A 214 27.69 -12.83 2.41
C LYS A 214 26.89 -11.78 3.16
N VAL A 215 27.53 -11.18 4.17
CA VAL A 215 26.95 -10.07 4.94
C VAL A 215 27.07 -8.78 4.15
N THR A 216 28.23 -8.57 3.51
CA THR A 216 28.57 -7.38 2.69
C THR A 216 27.49 -7.02 1.68
N ASP A 217 26.95 -8.02 0.99
CA ASP A 217 25.91 -7.85 -0.03
C ASP A 217 24.56 -7.40 0.56
N LYS A 218 24.37 -7.50 1.89
CA LYS A 218 23.09 -7.24 2.58
C LYS A 218 23.18 -6.18 3.67
N ILE A 219 24.30 -5.48 3.83
CA ILE A 219 24.48 -4.46 4.88
C ILE A 219 23.35 -3.43 4.82
N LYS A 220 23.14 -2.80 3.65
CA LYS A 220 22.12 -1.75 3.47
C LYS A 220 20.70 -2.26 3.73
N LEU A 221 20.44 -3.51 3.32
CA LEU A 221 19.17 -4.17 3.58
C LEU A 221 18.96 -4.34 5.09
N ILE A 222 19.92 -4.92 5.81
CA ILE A 222 19.83 -5.11 7.26
C ILE A 222 19.65 -3.76 7.95
N GLU A 223 20.49 -2.76 7.62
CA GLU A 223 20.42 -1.43 8.20
C GLU A 223 19.05 -0.79 8.04
N ASN A 224 18.46 -0.83 6.84
CA ASN A 224 17.13 -0.26 6.60
C ASN A 224 16.01 -1.07 7.27
N MET A 225 16.12 -2.41 7.29
CA MET A 225 15.10 -3.26 7.91
C MET A 225 15.10 -3.14 9.44
N LEU A 226 16.25 -2.93 10.07
CA LEU A 226 16.36 -2.73 11.53
C LEU A 226 15.59 -1.50 12.04
N ASP A 227 15.24 -0.55 11.17
CA ASP A 227 14.41 0.60 11.54
C ASP A 227 12.89 0.29 11.48
N LYS A 228 12.51 -0.89 10.99
CA LYS A 228 11.11 -1.24 10.69
C LYS A 228 10.60 -2.50 11.38
N VAL A 229 11.45 -3.52 11.48
CA VAL A 229 11.05 -4.85 11.97
C VAL A 229 11.05 -4.91 13.49
N ASP A 230 10.19 -5.75 14.06
CA ASP A 230 10.23 -6.07 15.48
C ASP A 230 11.18 -7.25 15.75
N GLU A 231 11.30 -8.16 14.78
CA GLU A 231 12.15 -9.34 14.87
C GLU A 231 12.91 -9.59 13.55
N MET A 232 14.12 -10.15 13.64
CA MET A 232 14.92 -10.50 12.48
C MET A 232 15.64 -11.84 12.66
N ILE A 233 15.39 -12.78 11.76
CA ILE A 233 16.17 -14.01 11.61
C ILE A 233 17.33 -13.75 10.66
N ILE A 234 18.55 -14.11 11.06
CA ILE A 234 19.73 -14.11 10.20
C ILE A 234 20.26 -15.54 10.09
N GLY A 235 19.97 -16.19 8.97
CA GLY A 235 20.39 -17.57 8.65
C GLY A 235 21.36 -17.65 7.48
N GLY A 236 21.54 -18.85 6.91
CA GLY A 236 22.45 -19.09 5.80
C GLY A 236 23.93 -18.92 6.20
N ALA A 237 24.82 -18.91 5.21
CA ALA A 237 26.26 -18.83 5.47
C ALA A 237 26.68 -17.48 6.08
N MET A 238 25.91 -16.42 5.85
CA MET A 238 26.17 -15.11 6.46
C MET A 238 26.03 -15.11 7.99
N ALA A 239 25.24 -16.03 8.56
CA ALA A 239 25.09 -16.17 10.01
C ALA A 239 26.43 -16.48 10.69
N TYR A 240 27.32 -17.26 10.06
CA TYR A 240 28.61 -17.64 10.66
C TYR A 240 29.53 -16.45 10.94
N THR A 241 29.47 -15.39 10.13
CA THR A 241 30.16 -14.13 10.41
C THR A 241 29.65 -13.50 11.71
N PHE A 242 28.32 -13.46 11.91
CA PHE A 242 27.75 -12.98 13.17
C PHE A 242 28.11 -13.89 14.35
N LYS A 243 28.01 -15.22 14.20
CA LYS A 243 28.33 -16.18 15.25
C LYS A 243 29.78 -16.06 15.72
N LYS A 244 30.72 -15.92 14.79
CA LYS A 244 32.15 -15.76 15.09
C LYS A 244 32.45 -14.43 15.77
N VAL A 245 31.86 -13.32 15.31
CA VAL A 245 32.16 -11.98 15.85
C VAL A 245 31.47 -11.74 17.19
N VAL A 246 30.18 -12.08 17.31
CA VAL A 246 29.36 -11.71 18.48
C VAL A 246 29.47 -12.73 19.61
N TYR A 247 29.56 -14.01 19.26
CA TYR A 247 29.48 -15.11 20.23
C TYR A 247 30.78 -15.94 20.31
N ASN A 248 31.81 -15.58 19.52
CA ASN A 248 33.09 -16.29 19.46
C ASN A 248 32.96 -17.80 19.19
N VAL A 249 31.94 -18.20 18.41
CA VAL A 249 31.71 -19.60 18.03
C VAL A 249 32.77 -20.06 17.04
N LYS A 250 33.31 -21.27 17.22
CA LYS A 250 34.18 -21.91 16.23
C LYS A 250 33.35 -22.31 15.01
N ILE A 251 33.77 -21.90 13.82
CA ILE A 251 32.98 -22.09 12.59
C ILE A 251 33.62 -23.09 11.61
N GLY A 252 34.75 -23.72 11.95
CA GLY A 252 35.50 -24.59 11.04
C GLY A 252 35.80 -23.89 9.71
N ASN A 253 35.52 -24.57 8.60
CA ASN A 253 35.67 -24.07 7.23
C ASN A 253 34.43 -23.32 6.72
N SER A 254 33.49 -22.97 7.59
CA SER A 254 32.30 -22.22 7.18
C SER A 254 32.68 -20.84 6.66
N ARG A 255 31.84 -20.30 5.78
CA ARG A 255 32.09 -19.03 5.12
C ARG A 255 32.20 -17.91 6.14
N PHE A 256 33.29 -17.16 6.07
CA PHE A 256 33.51 -15.96 6.86
C PHE A 256 33.72 -14.76 5.95
N ASP A 257 32.92 -13.72 6.16
CA ASP A 257 33.00 -12.47 5.41
C ASP A 257 33.80 -11.45 6.22
N GLU A 258 35.10 -11.31 5.93
CA GLU A 258 36.02 -10.44 6.69
C GLU A 258 35.63 -8.96 6.63
N ASP A 259 35.12 -8.50 5.48
CA ASP A 259 34.67 -7.12 5.34
C ASP A 259 33.34 -6.91 6.06
N GLY A 260 32.43 -7.88 5.98
CA GLY A 260 31.18 -7.86 6.73
C GLY A 260 31.38 -7.89 8.25
N ALA A 261 32.39 -8.64 8.73
CA ALA A 261 32.71 -8.76 10.14
C ALA A 261 33.00 -7.41 10.82
N LYS A 262 33.56 -6.45 10.09
CA LYS A 262 33.86 -5.10 10.58
C LYS A 262 32.62 -4.31 11.00
N ILE A 263 31.45 -4.67 10.46
CA ILE A 263 30.20 -3.91 10.60
C ILE A 263 29.19 -4.63 11.51
N VAL A 264 29.35 -5.95 11.70
CA VAL A 264 28.45 -6.79 12.51
C VAL A 264 28.13 -6.19 13.89
N GLN A 265 29.15 -5.70 14.61
CA GLN A 265 28.96 -5.14 15.94
C GLN A 265 27.98 -3.95 15.92
N GLY A 266 28.16 -3.05 14.94
CA GLY A 266 27.28 -1.89 14.75
C GLY A 266 25.84 -2.27 14.39
N LEU A 267 25.65 -3.34 13.61
CA LEU A 267 24.31 -3.86 13.28
C LEU A 267 23.60 -4.41 14.52
N VAL A 268 24.31 -5.15 15.37
CA VAL A 268 23.77 -5.69 16.64
C VAL A 268 23.44 -4.56 17.61
N GLU A 269 24.29 -3.53 17.69
CA GLU A 269 24.02 -2.34 18.51
C GLU A 269 22.81 -1.57 18.02
N LYS A 270 22.67 -1.38 16.69
CA LYS A 270 21.48 -0.75 16.10
C LYS A 270 20.22 -1.57 16.38
N ALA A 271 20.28 -2.89 16.26
CA ALA A 271 19.16 -3.77 16.59
C ALA A 271 18.72 -3.61 18.05
N LYS A 272 19.67 -3.58 19.00
CA LYS A 272 19.37 -3.32 20.42
C LYS A 272 18.75 -1.94 20.63
N LYS A 273 19.30 -0.90 19.99
CA LYS A 273 18.79 0.48 20.07
C LYS A 273 17.33 0.57 19.58
N ASN A 274 17.00 -0.17 18.53
CA ASN A 274 15.67 -0.18 17.92
C ASN A 274 14.74 -1.24 18.53
N ASN A 275 15.15 -1.92 19.60
CA ASN A 275 14.41 -3.02 20.24
C ASN A 275 14.05 -4.18 19.29
N VAL A 276 14.89 -4.44 18.29
CA VAL A 276 14.72 -5.56 17.35
C VAL A 276 15.26 -6.84 17.98
N LYS A 277 14.42 -7.88 18.05
CA LYS A 277 14.87 -9.21 18.49
C LYS A 277 15.59 -9.95 17.36
N LEU A 278 16.90 -10.11 17.49
CA LEU A 278 17.72 -10.88 16.56
C LEU A 278 17.69 -12.37 16.90
N HIS A 279 17.47 -13.21 15.89
CA HIS A 279 17.54 -14.67 15.96
C HIS A 279 18.67 -15.17 15.07
N PHE A 280 19.55 -15.99 15.63
CA PHE A 280 20.64 -16.65 14.94
C PHE A 280 20.55 -18.16 15.16
N PRO A 281 21.05 -19.00 14.24
CA PRO A 281 21.07 -20.45 14.46
C PRO A 281 21.88 -20.78 15.71
N THR A 282 21.39 -21.77 16.47
CA THR A 282 22.02 -22.30 17.69
C THR A 282 22.65 -23.68 17.48
N ASP A 283 22.25 -24.35 16.39
CA ASP A 283 22.78 -25.60 15.90
C ASP A 283 22.78 -25.63 14.37
N HIS A 284 23.61 -26.50 13.80
CA HIS A 284 23.99 -26.46 12.39
C HIS A 284 24.06 -27.86 11.82
N VAL A 285 23.57 -28.03 10.59
CA VAL A 285 23.87 -29.19 9.76
C VAL A 285 25.18 -28.92 9.02
N THR A 286 26.16 -29.79 9.21
CA THR A 286 27.51 -29.61 8.67
C THR A 286 27.82 -30.58 7.54
N GLY A 287 28.77 -30.21 6.69
CA GLY A 287 29.37 -31.08 5.66
C GLY A 287 30.90 -30.99 5.70
N ASP A 288 31.58 -32.05 5.29
CA ASP A 288 33.04 -32.09 5.11
C ASP A 288 33.53 -31.34 3.86
N LYS A 289 32.63 -31.05 2.91
CA LYS A 289 32.88 -30.28 1.68
C LYS A 289 31.60 -29.61 1.18
N PHE A 290 31.75 -28.64 0.28
CA PHE A 290 30.63 -28.01 -0.42
C PHE A 290 30.21 -28.85 -1.63
N ASP A 291 29.47 -29.94 -1.38
CA ASP A 291 29.02 -30.88 -2.42
C ASP A 291 27.75 -31.60 -1.97
N ALA A 292 26.87 -31.97 -2.92
CA ALA A 292 25.66 -32.72 -2.62
C ALA A 292 25.94 -34.10 -1.94
N LYS A 293 27.12 -34.66 -2.15
CA LYS A 293 27.61 -35.94 -1.60
C LYS A 293 28.57 -35.75 -0.41
N ALA A 294 28.50 -34.62 0.27
CA ALA A 294 29.26 -34.39 1.49
C ALA A 294 28.81 -35.35 2.62
N THR A 295 29.75 -35.70 3.49
CA THR A 295 29.44 -36.42 4.74
C THR A 295 28.73 -35.47 5.68
N VAL A 296 27.46 -35.75 5.99
CA VAL A 296 26.62 -34.88 6.83
C VAL A 296 26.93 -35.10 8.30
N GLY A 297 27.05 -34.00 9.05
CA GLY A 297 27.19 -33.97 10.50
C GLY A 297 26.24 -32.97 11.15
N LEU A 298 26.33 -32.88 12.47
CA LEU A 298 25.64 -31.89 13.29
C LEU A 298 26.64 -31.22 14.23
N ALA A 299 26.44 -29.93 14.50
CA ALA A 299 27.20 -29.18 15.49
C ALA A 299 26.29 -28.20 16.23
N THR A 300 26.60 -27.94 17.50
CA THR A 300 25.95 -26.90 18.30
C THR A 300 26.91 -25.72 18.46
N ASP A 301 26.42 -24.54 18.81
CA ASP A 301 27.28 -23.40 19.11
C ASP A 301 28.25 -23.66 20.27
N GLU A 302 27.80 -24.38 21.30
CA GLU A 302 28.61 -24.70 22.47
C GLU A 302 29.81 -25.58 22.11
N GLN A 303 29.61 -26.53 21.19
CA GLN A 303 30.67 -27.39 20.66
C GLN A 303 31.52 -26.66 19.62
N GLY A 304 30.89 -25.77 18.86
CA GLY A 304 31.42 -25.20 17.63
C GLY A 304 31.44 -26.22 16.49
N ILE A 305 31.63 -25.70 15.27
CA ILE A 305 31.78 -26.51 14.06
C ILE A 305 33.23 -27.07 14.03
N PRO A 306 33.42 -28.39 13.90
CA PRO A 306 34.74 -29.01 13.84
C PRO A 306 35.60 -28.50 12.67
N GLU A 307 36.91 -28.44 12.90
CA GLU A 307 37.90 -28.16 11.84
C GLU A 307 37.75 -29.17 10.68
N GLY A 308 37.90 -28.68 9.45
CA GLY A 308 37.68 -29.49 8.25
C GLY A 308 36.21 -29.60 7.81
N THR A 309 35.24 -29.22 8.65
CA THR A 309 33.80 -29.19 8.30
C THR A 309 33.27 -27.78 8.18
N MET A 310 32.11 -27.61 7.53
CA MET A 310 31.43 -26.32 7.36
C MET A 310 29.93 -26.48 7.56
N GLY A 311 29.27 -25.47 8.13
CA GLY A 311 27.83 -25.43 8.26
C GLY A 311 27.16 -25.05 6.94
N LEU A 312 26.16 -25.84 6.53
CA LEU A 312 25.51 -25.74 5.21
C LEU A 312 23.98 -25.61 5.31
N ASP A 313 23.39 -25.88 6.47
CA ASP A 313 21.97 -25.65 6.77
C ASP A 313 21.78 -25.44 8.29
N ILE A 314 20.63 -24.91 8.69
CA ILE A 314 20.29 -24.74 10.11
C ILE A 314 19.90 -26.09 10.74
N GLY A 315 20.31 -26.30 11.99
CA GLY A 315 20.02 -27.53 12.73
C GLY A 315 18.58 -27.61 13.26
N PRO A 316 18.16 -28.77 13.77
CA PRO A 316 16.79 -29.00 14.25
C PRO A 316 16.30 -28.03 15.34
N LYS A 317 17.17 -27.62 16.26
CA LYS A 317 16.80 -26.68 17.33
C LYS A 317 16.57 -25.28 16.77
N SER A 318 17.42 -24.85 15.85
CA SER A 318 17.29 -23.57 15.14
C SER A 318 16.00 -23.54 14.31
N VAL A 319 15.64 -24.66 13.67
CA VAL A 319 14.36 -24.79 12.96
C VAL A 319 13.19 -24.57 13.92
N GLU A 320 13.17 -25.21 15.09
CA GLU A 320 12.11 -25.04 16.08
C GLU A 320 11.98 -23.57 16.53
N GLU A 321 13.09 -22.94 16.89
CA GLU A 321 13.14 -21.54 17.34
C GLU A 321 12.66 -20.56 16.26
N PHE A 322 13.09 -20.77 15.01
CA PHE A 322 12.74 -19.91 13.88
C PHE A 322 11.29 -20.12 13.45
N THR A 323 10.80 -21.36 13.43
CA THR A 323 9.38 -21.67 13.17
C THR A 323 8.48 -20.99 14.21
N ALA A 324 8.86 -20.98 15.48
CA ALA A 324 8.11 -20.26 16.51
C ALA A 324 8.07 -18.74 16.24
N ALA A 325 9.13 -18.16 15.66
CA ALA A 325 9.15 -16.75 15.25
C ALA A 325 8.24 -16.46 14.07
N ILE A 326 8.25 -17.34 13.08
CA ILE A 326 7.39 -17.24 11.90
C ILE A 326 5.91 -17.31 12.30
N LYS A 327 5.52 -18.29 13.13
CA LYS A 327 4.11 -18.52 13.50
C LYS A 327 3.47 -17.37 14.29
N ARG A 328 4.25 -16.58 15.03
CA ARG A 328 3.73 -15.43 15.81
C ARG A 328 3.68 -14.12 15.02
N ALA A 329 4.43 -14.01 13.93
CA ALA A 329 4.50 -12.80 13.13
C ALA A 329 3.18 -12.55 12.38
N LYS A 330 2.84 -11.27 12.19
CA LYS A 330 1.67 -10.83 11.40
C LYS A 330 2.07 -10.33 10.01
N THR A 331 3.29 -9.82 9.89
CA THR A 331 3.92 -9.52 8.60
C THR A 331 5.27 -10.22 8.55
N ILE A 332 5.58 -10.91 7.46
CA ILE A 332 6.81 -11.66 7.28
C ILE A 332 7.41 -11.30 5.92
N LEU A 333 8.67 -10.85 5.94
CA LEU A 333 9.46 -10.61 4.74
C LEU A 333 10.64 -11.58 4.69
N TRP A 334 10.71 -12.43 3.67
CA TRP A 334 11.80 -13.39 3.50
C TRP A 334 12.68 -13.05 2.28
N ASN A 335 13.97 -12.82 2.53
CA ASN A 335 14.99 -12.59 1.52
C ASN A 335 16.28 -13.38 1.82
N GLY A 336 16.38 -14.56 1.21
CA GLY A 336 17.56 -15.44 1.25
C GLY A 336 17.29 -16.77 1.97
N PRO A 337 17.56 -17.93 1.33
CA PRO A 337 17.47 -19.24 1.98
C PRO A 337 18.37 -19.35 3.23
N VAL A 338 17.99 -20.22 4.16
CA VAL A 338 18.74 -20.44 5.42
C VAL A 338 19.76 -21.58 5.34
N GLY A 339 19.78 -22.31 4.22
CA GLY A 339 20.74 -23.37 3.90
C GLY A 339 20.98 -23.49 2.40
N VAL A 340 21.88 -24.40 2.01
CA VAL A 340 22.20 -24.71 0.60
C VAL A 340 21.12 -25.61 0.01
N PHE A 341 19.96 -25.02 -0.24
CA PHE A 341 18.72 -25.72 -0.61
C PHE A 341 18.79 -26.46 -1.96
N GLU A 342 19.82 -26.20 -2.76
CA GLU A 342 20.13 -26.91 -3.99
C GLU A 342 20.53 -28.37 -3.72
N PHE A 343 21.12 -28.64 -2.54
CA PHE A 343 21.55 -29.96 -2.12
C PHE A 343 20.52 -30.58 -1.17
N GLU A 344 20.02 -31.77 -1.50
CA GLU A 344 18.97 -32.46 -0.74
C GLU A 344 19.32 -32.67 0.73
N SER A 345 20.60 -32.91 1.03
CA SER A 345 21.14 -33.06 2.38
C SER A 345 21.09 -31.78 3.22
N PHE A 346 20.99 -30.60 2.59
CA PHE A 346 21.15 -29.28 3.21
C PHE A 346 19.98 -28.32 2.91
N GLN A 347 18.81 -28.87 2.56
CA GLN A 347 17.60 -28.10 2.26
C GLN A 347 16.55 -28.12 3.37
N LYS A 348 16.70 -28.96 4.40
CA LYS A 348 15.66 -29.26 5.40
C LYS A 348 15.26 -28.03 6.20
N GLY A 349 16.21 -27.20 6.59
CA GLY A 349 15.96 -25.95 7.30
C GLY A 349 15.14 -24.99 6.46
N THR A 350 15.52 -24.81 5.19
CA THR A 350 14.76 -23.95 4.26
C THR A 350 13.35 -24.47 4.02
N VAL A 351 13.17 -25.78 3.85
CA VAL A 351 11.84 -26.41 3.69
C VAL A 351 10.98 -26.17 4.93
N ALA A 352 11.52 -26.43 6.13
CA ALA A 352 10.76 -26.28 7.37
C ALA A 352 10.30 -24.83 7.63
N LEU A 353 11.13 -23.84 7.32
CA LEU A 353 10.72 -22.44 7.43
C LEU A 353 9.69 -22.05 6.36
N MET A 354 9.76 -22.65 5.16
CA MET A 354 8.77 -22.45 4.11
C MET A 354 7.41 -23.01 4.51
N ASP A 355 7.36 -24.21 5.08
CA ASP A 355 6.13 -24.81 5.61
C ASP A 355 5.54 -23.95 6.73
N ALA A 356 6.38 -23.46 7.65
CA ALA A 356 5.96 -22.55 8.70
C ALA A 356 5.42 -21.22 8.14
N LEU A 357 6.02 -20.70 7.06
CA LEU A 357 5.57 -19.47 6.40
C LEU A 357 4.19 -19.67 5.77
N VAL A 358 3.97 -20.79 5.09
CA VAL A 358 2.67 -21.15 4.51
C VAL A 358 1.62 -21.30 5.61
N GLU A 359 1.94 -21.97 6.71
CA GLU A 359 1.04 -22.09 7.86
C GLU A 359 0.67 -20.73 8.45
N ALA A 360 1.65 -19.84 8.66
CA ALA A 360 1.40 -18.48 9.14
C ALA A 360 0.52 -17.69 8.17
N THR A 361 0.72 -17.86 6.87
CA THR A 361 -0.09 -17.22 5.82
C THR A 361 -1.54 -17.70 5.87
N ASN A 362 -1.76 -19.02 5.99
CA ASN A 362 -3.10 -19.60 6.14
C ASN A 362 -3.80 -19.10 7.41
N ASN A 363 -3.03 -18.77 8.45
CA ASN A 363 -3.52 -18.18 9.70
C ASN A 363 -3.68 -16.64 9.63
N GLY A 364 -3.56 -16.04 8.44
CA GLY A 364 -3.83 -14.62 8.19
C GLY A 364 -2.63 -13.69 8.28
N ALA A 365 -1.40 -14.20 8.39
CA ALA A 365 -0.20 -13.37 8.27
C ALA A 365 0.04 -12.95 6.81
N ILE A 366 0.59 -11.75 6.61
CA ILE A 366 1.06 -11.29 5.30
C ILE A 366 2.47 -11.82 5.10
N SER A 367 2.69 -12.67 4.11
CA SER A 367 4.00 -13.23 3.76
C SER A 367 4.49 -12.74 2.40
N ILE A 368 5.69 -12.17 2.39
CA ILE A 368 6.32 -11.62 1.18
C ILE A 368 7.68 -12.28 0.99
N ILE A 369 7.88 -12.91 -0.17
CA ILE A 369 9.17 -13.43 -0.62
C ILE A 369 9.78 -12.41 -1.59
N GLY A 370 10.96 -11.87 -1.25
CA GLY A 370 11.55 -10.71 -1.94
C GLY A 370 12.88 -10.97 -2.64
N GLY A 371 13.37 -12.21 -2.73
CA GLY A 371 14.70 -12.54 -3.27
C GLY A 371 14.65 -13.66 -4.30
N GLY A 372 15.51 -13.60 -5.33
CA GLY A 372 15.55 -14.57 -6.43
C GLY A 372 15.70 -16.02 -5.95
N ASP A 373 16.73 -16.30 -5.14
CA ASP A 373 16.96 -17.66 -4.62
C ASP A 373 15.81 -18.17 -3.74
N THR A 374 15.18 -17.27 -2.97
CA THR A 374 14.03 -17.63 -2.13
C THR A 374 12.78 -17.88 -2.97
N ALA A 375 12.56 -17.13 -4.05
CA ALA A 375 11.50 -17.41 -5.00
C ALA A 375 11.72 -18.75 -5.72
N THR A 376 12.97 -19.05 -6.11
CA THR A 376 13.34 -20.37 -6.66
C THR A 376 13.09 -21.50 -5.65
N ALA A 377 13.44 -21.31 -4.38
CA ALA A 377 13.12 -22.27 -3.32
C ALA A 377 11.60 -22.43 -3.15
N ALA A 378 10.83 -21.35 -3.15
CA ALA A 378 9.37 -21.38 -3.03
C ALA A 378 8.71 -22.12 -4.20
N ALA A 379 9.19 -21.93 -5.43
CA ALA A 379 8.73 -22.68 -6.59
C ALA A 379 9.10 -24.17 -6.47
N LYS A 380 10.36 -24.48 -6.14
CA LYS A 380 10.86 -25.86 -5.97
C LYS A 380 10.05 -26.66 -4.93
N PHE A 381 9.65 -26.00 -3.84
CA PHE A 381 8.94 -26.64 -2.73
C PHE A 381 7.42 -26.39 -2.74
N GLY A 382 6.87 -25.84 -3.83
CA GLY A 382 5.43 -25.68 -4.01
C GLY A 382 4.77 -24.73 -3.01
N ALA A 383 5.48 -23.69 -2.58
CA ALA A 383 5.01 -22.64 -1.68
C ALA A 383 4.66 -21.32 -2.40
N GLU A 384 5.09 -21.14 -3.65
CA GLU A 384 4.91 -19.90 -4.42
C GLU A 384 3.45 -19.40 -4.48
N GLU A 385 2.50 -20.31 -4.71
CA GLU A 385 1.06 -19.99 -4.76
C GLU A 385 0.39 -19.97 -3.37
N LYS A 386 1.11 -20.39 -2.32
CA LYS A 386 0.59 -20.54 -0.96
C LYS A 386 0.98 -19.39 -0.02
N VAL A 387 1.90 -18.53 -0.45
CA VAL A 387 2.28 -17.30 0.25
C VAL A 387 1.48 -16.11 -0.27
N SER A 388 1.41 -15.00 0.48
CA SER A 388 0.62 -13.84 0.06
C SER A 388 1.20 -13.20 -1.21
N HIS A 389 2.53 -13.10 -1.29
CA HIS A 389 3.22 -12.55 -2.45
C HIS A 389 4.63 -13.12 -2.64
N CYS A 390 4.85 -13.76 -3.79
CA CYS A 390 6.18 -14.10 -4.28
C CYS A 390 6.61 -13.05 -5.31
N SER A 391 7.55 -12.18 -4.95
CA SER A 391 8.00 -11.10 -5.81
C SER A 391 8.81 -11.61 -7.00
N THR A 392 8.52 -11.03 -8.17
CA THR A 392 9.27 -11.23 -9.41
C THR A 392 10.32 -10.14 -9.65
N GLY A 393 10.40 -9.15 -8.74
CA GLY A 393 11.22 -7.96 -8.91
C GLY A 393 12.73 -8.18 -8.80
N GLY A 394 13.18 -9.27 -8.18
CA GLY A 394 14.61 -9.59 -8.02
C GLY A 394 15.40 -8.40 -7.45
N GLY A 395 16.30 -7.84 -8.25
CA GLY A 395 17.10 -6.66 -7.88
C GLY A 395 16.26 -5.43 -7.54
N ALA A 396 15.09 -5.23 -8.18
CA ALA A 396 14.21 -4.12 -7.86
C ALA A 396 13.61 -4.24 -6.46
N SER A 397 13.22 -5.46 -6.05
CA SER A 397 12.75 -5.73 -4.69
C SER A 397 13.85 -5.49 -3.67
N LEU A 398 15.06 -5.96 -3.95
CA LEU A 398 16.20 -5.74 -3.06
C LEU A 398 16.47 -4.24 -2.87
N GLU A 399 16.57 -3.47 -3.95
CA GLU A 399 16.80 -2.02 -3.87
C GLU A 399 15.68 -1.28 -3.13
N LEU A 400 14.42 -1.70 -3.33
CA LEU A 400 13.29 -1.16 -2.59
C LEU A 400 13.40 -1.45 -1.08
N LEU A 401 13.77 -2.68 -0.73
CA LEU A 401 13.98 -3.10 0.65
C LEU A 401 15.22 -2.47 1.30
N GLU A 402 16.20 -2.01 0.50
CA GLU A 402 17.31 -1.17 0.93
C GLU A 402 16.91 0.30 1.15
N GLY A 403 15.66 0.67 0.85
CA GLY A 403 15.14 2.03 1.01
C GLY A 403 15.45 2.96 -0.17
N LYS A 404 15.90 2.43 -1.31
CA LYS A 404 16.13 3.24 -2.51
C LYS A 404 14.82 3.60 -3.19
N THR A 405 14.81 4.77 -3.83
CA THR A 405 13.72 5.15 -4.74
C THR A 405 13.90 4.44 -6.07
N LEU A 406 12.89 3.68 -6.50
CA LEU A 406 12.89 3.02 -7.80
C LEU A 406 12.50 4.02 -8.90
N PRO A 407 13.37 4.37 -9.87
CA PRO A 407 13.06 5.35 -10.91
C PRO A 407 11.79 5.08 -11.70
N GLY A 408 11.54 3.82 -12.07
CA GLY A 408 10.35 3.40 -12.81
C GLY A 408 9.06 3.48 -12.02
N VAL A 409 9.11 3.36 -10.68
CA VAL A 409 7.96 3.60 -9.79
C VAL A 409 7.76 5.09 -9.57
N ALA A 410 8.84 5.84 -9.35
CA ALA A 410 8.80 7.29 -9.20
C ALA A 410 8.21 7.98 -10.43
N ALA A 411 8.46 7.43 -11.63
CA ALA A 411 7.92 7.94 -12.87
C ALA A 411 6.40 7.73 -13.05
N LEU A 412 5.76 6.86 -12.26
CA LEU A 412 4.31 6.65 -12.32
C LEU A 412 3.55 7.86 -11.77
N THR A 413 2.41 8.15 -12.40
CA THR A 413 1.46 9.18 -11.95
C THR A 413 0.91 8.80 -10.58
N ASP A 414 0.80 9.75 -9.67
CA ASP A 414 0.10 9.55 -8.41
C ASP A 414 -1.42 9.54 -8.65
N LYS A 415 -2.16 8.76 -7.86
CA LYS A 415 -3.62 8.82 -7.85
C LYS A 415 -4.01 10.28 -7.57
N LYS A 416 -4.89 10.83 -8.40
CA LYS A 416 -5.56 12.08 -8.06
C LYS A 416 -6.24 11.83 -6.71
N LYS A 417 -5.84 12.54 -5.66
CA LYS A 417 -6.61 12.55 -4.41
C LYS A 417 -8.04 12.88 -4.84
N GLY A 418 -8.98 12.00 -4.52
CA GLY A 418 -10.39 12.29 -4.78
C GLY A 418 -10.64 13.71 -4.29
N CYS A 419 -11.11 14.56 -5.19
CA CYS A 419 -11.55 15.88 -4.82
C CYS A 419 -12.66 15.66 -3.78
N SER A 420 -12.34 15.80 -2.49
CA SER A 420 -13.28 16.50 -1.63
C SER A 420 -13.55 17.77 -2.38
N VAL A 421 -14.80 18.00 -2.77
CA VAL A 421 -15.21 19.20 -3.49
C VAL A 421 -14.77 20.40 -2.63
N ASP A 422 -13.62 20.95 -2.93
CA ASP A 422 -13.31 22.33 -2.65
C ASP A 422 -14.02 23.09 -3.76
N VAL A 423 -15.09 23.77 -3.39
CA VAL A 423 -15.94 24.57 -4.29
C VAL A 423 -15.11 25.77 -4.76
N ASP A 424 -14.17 25.59 -5.67
CA ASP A 424 -13.31 26.66 -6.20
C ASP A 424 -13.19 26.61 -7.75
N ASP A 425 -14.18 26.04 -8.45
CA ASP A 425 -14.29 26.14 -9.92
C ASP A 425 -15.44 27.07 -10.36
N GLU A 426 -15.13 27.97 -11.29
CA GLU A 426 -15.96 29.09 -11.78
C GLU A 426 -17.32 28.65 -12.38
N GLU A 427 -17.46 27.37 -12.73
CA GLU A 427 -18.74 26.76 -13.15
C GLU A 427 -19.73 26.55 -12.00
N SER A 428 -19.25 26.40 -10.76
CA SER A 428 -20.08 26.22 -9.57
C SER A 428 -20.75 27.52 -9.11
N ALA A 429 -20.14 28.68 -9.42
CA ALA A 429 -20.68 30.00 -9.08
C ALA A 429 -22.02 30.29 -9.79
N LYS A 430 -22.18 29.80 -11.02
CA LYS A 430 -23.44 29.91 -11.78
C LYS A 430 -24.59 29.07 -11.20
N CYS A 431 -24.27 27.99 -10.48
CA CYS A 431 -25.29 27.21 -9.77
C CYS A 431 -25.74 27.90 -8.47
N PHE A 432 -24.87 28.69 -7.82
CA PHE A 432 -25.19 29.40 -6.57
C PHE A 432 -26.07 30.64 -6.76
N GLU A 433 -25.96 31.36 -7.87
CA GLU A 433 -26.82 32.53 -8.15
C GLU A 433 -28.32 32.15 -8.29
N ASN A 434 -28.62 30.94 -8.77
CA ASN A 434 -30.00 30.46 -8.88
C ASN A 434 -30.60 30.02 -7.53
N TRP A 435 -29.80 29.84 -6.49
CA TRP A 435 -30.28 29.40 -5.17
C TRP A 435 -30.59 30.58 -4.23
N ASN A 436 -29.92 31.72 -4.40
CA ASN A 436 -30.19 32.95 -3.64
C ASN A 436 -31.55 33.60 -3.95
N ASN A 437 -32.20 33.24 -5.06
CA ASN A 437 -33.56 33.70 -5.35
C ASN A 437 -34.64 32.93 -4.55
N LEU A 438 -34.30 31.86 -3.84
CA LEU A 438 -35.24 31.12 -2.99
C LEU A 438 -35.15 31.46 -1.50
N SER A 439 -34.07 32.09 -1.03
CA SER A 439 -33.82 32.38 0.39
C SER A 439 -34.37 33.72 0.89
N VAL A 440 -35.00 34.52 0.01
CA VAL A 440 -35.63 35.81 0.37
C VAL A 440 -37.02 35.64 1.00
N CYS A 441 -37.62 34.44 0.97
CA CYS A 441 -38.98 34.21 1.47
C CYS A 441 -39.08 33.75 2.93
N LEU A 442 -37.98 33.42 3.61
CA LEU A 442 -38.03 32.86 4.97
C LEU A 442 -36.84 33.34 5.81
N ASN A 443 -36.89 34.56 6.35
CA ASN A 443 -36.09 34.98 7.53
C ASN A 443 -36.48 36.37 8.07
N ASN A 444 -37.78 36.59 8.33
CA ASN A 444 -38.16 37.49 9.40
C ASN A 444 -38.34 36.64 10.67
N GLU A 445 -37.69 37.08 11.75
CA GLU A 445 -37.79 36.54 13.12
C GLU A 445 -36.86 35.36 13.49
N THR A 446 -35.58 35.65 13.73
CA THR A 446 -34.90 35.27 15.00
C THR A 446 -33.62 36.09 15.16
N LYS A 447 -33.72 37.20 15.89
CA LYS A 447 -32.57 37.89 16.47
C LYS A 447 -32.21 37.21 17.79
N GLY A 448 -30.94 36.82 17.96
CA GLY A 448 -30.38 36.67 19.31
C GLY A 448 -29.58 35.41 19.62
N TRP A 449 -28.65 34.98 18.76
CA TRP A 449 -27.50 34.17 19.19
C TRP A 449 -26.27 34.59 18.40
N GLY A 450 -25.32 35.25 19.07
CA GLY A 450 -24.06 35.68 18.50
C GLY A 450 -23.13 34.49 18.27
N VAL A 451 -23.10 33.98 17.05
CA VAL A 451 -22.04 33.07 16.59
C VAL A 451 -20.95 33.93 15.95
N MET A 452 -19.72 33.82 16.46
CA MET A 452 -18.57 34.45 15.83
C MET A 452 -18.36 33.81 14.44
N HIS A 453 -18.67 34.58 13.39
CA HIS A 453 -18.19 34.30 12.04
C HIS A 453 -16.66 34.46 12.03
N HIS A 454 -15.90 33.37 11.88
CA HIS A 454 -14.59 33.47 11.24
C HIS A 454 -14.84 33.47 9.73
N SER A 455 -14.75 34.64 9.12
CA SER A 455 -14.86 34.82 7.67
C SER A 455 -13.68 34.21 6.92
N MET A 456 -13.94 33.76 5.70
CA MET A 456 -12.98 33.29 4.69
C MET A 456 -12.01 34.40 4.20
N SER A 457 -11.18 35.00 5.07
CA SER A 457 -10.25 36.09 4.68
C SER A 457 -8.75 35.78 4.79
N ASP A 458 -8.31 34.65 5.33
CA ASP A 458 -6.88 34.45 5.64
C ASP A 458 -6.16 33.54 4.63
N ARG A 459 -6.29 33.82 3.32
CA ARG A 459 -5.34 33.32 2.30
C ARG A 459 -4.35 34.45 1.99
N GLN A 460 -3.13 34.40 2.55
CA GLN A 460 -2.04 35.32 2.20
C GLN A 460 -0.90 34.56 1.51
N PRO A 461 -0.99 34.27 0.20
CA PRO A 461 0.02 33.49 -0.53
C PRO A 461 1.43 34.09 -0.48
N ASN A 462 1.56 35.39 -0.15
CA ASN A 462 2.83 36.11 -0.14
C ASN A 462 3.29 36.59 1.25
N ALA A 463 2.67 36.15 2.35
CA ALA A 463 2.93 36.68 3.70
C ALA A 463 4.42 36.70 4.09
N LEU A 464 5.16 35.61 3.88
CA LEU A 464 6.59 35.55 4.20
C LEU A 464 7.46 36.44 3.29
N TYR A 465 7.05 36.61 2.03
CA TYR A 465 7.75 37.51 1.10
C TYR A 465 7.50 38.97 1.49
N GLU A 466 6.29 39.32 1.90
CA GLU A 466 5.93 40.65 2.41
C GLU A 466 6.68 40.99 3.71
N GLU A 467 6.84 40.03 4.63
CA GLU A 467 7.65 40.21 5.84
C GLU A 467 9.12 40.55 5.52
N LEU A 468 9.61 40.25 4.32
CA LEU A 468 10.94 40.63 3.82
C LEU A 468 10.95 41.76 2.76
N ASP A 469 9.81 42.36 2.44
CA ASP A 469 9.64 43.32 1.32
C ASP A 469 10.10 42.75 -0.04
N LEU A 470 9.74 41.50 -0.32
CA LEU A 470 10.14 40.75 -1.51
C LEU A 470 8.92 40.25 -2.30
N THR A 471 9.16 39.84 -3.54
CA THR A 471 8.22 39.14 -4.40
C THR A 471 8.64 37.66 -4.56
N PRO A 472 7.72 36.74 -4.94
CA PRO A 472 8.03 35.30 -5.03
C PRO A 472 9.16 34.92 -6.00
N ASP A 473 9.51 35.79 -6.95
CA ASP A 473 10.63 35.64 -7.89
C ASP A 473 12.00 36.05 -7.30
N ALA A 474 12.06 36.47 -6.02
CA ALA A 474 13.30 36.90 -5.37
C ALA A 474 14.38 35.82 -5.33
N THR A 475 15.63 36.20 -5.63
CA THR A 475 16.79 35.30 -5.56
C THR A 475 17.22 35.05 -4.10
N PRO A 476 17.94 33.96 -3.80
CA PRO A 476 18.51 33.72 -2.47
C PRO A 476 19.37 34.90 -1.95
N GLU A 477 20.05 35.60 -2.85
CA GLU A 477 20.83 36.80 -2.56
C GLU A 477 19.94 37.98 -2.13
N ASP A 478 18.79 38.17 -2.78
CA ASP A 478 17.80 39.20 -2.44
C ASP A 478 17.18 38.95 -1.06
N ILE A 479 16.91 37.68 -0.73
CA ILE A 479 16.40 37.24 0.57
C ILE A 479 17.42 37.53 1.68
N LYS A 480 18.69 37.12 1.51
CA LYS A 480 19.76 37.40 2.48
C LYS A 480 19.98 38.90 2.69
N ARG A 481 19.91 39.68 1.61
CA ARG A 481 20.11 41.14 1.66
C ARG A 481 19.00 41.84 2.46
N ASN A 482 17.74 41.51 2.19
CA ASN A 482 16.60 42.13 2.88
C ASN A 482 16.45 41.63 4.32
N TYR A 483 16.71 40.35 4.58
CA TYR A 483 16.82 39.83 5.94
C TYR A 483 17.84 40.62 6.76
N ARG A 484 19.08 40.81 6.27
CA ARG A 484 20.11 41.58 6.99
C ARG A 484 19.65 43.01 7.28
N LYS A 485 19.01 43.67 6.32
CA LYS A 485 18.49 45.04 6.47
C LYS A 485 17.41 45.13 7.56
N LYS A 486 16.45 44.20 7.56
CA LYS A 486 15.35 44.17 8.55
C LYS A 486 15.80 43.65 9.92
N ALA A 487 16.67 42.65 9.97
CA ALA A 487 17.28 42.15 11.21
C ALA A 487 18.09 43.25 11.93
N LEU A 488 18.83 44.08 11.19
CA LEU A 488 19.53 45.25 11.73
C LEU A 488 18.61 46.38 12.20
N LEU A 489 17.36 46.42 11.72
CA LEU A 489 16.36 47.43 12.07
C LEU A 489 15.59 47.04 13.34
N TYR A 490 15.30 45.74 13.50
CA TYR A 490 14.51 45.20 14.60
C TYR A 490 15.35 44.47 15.66
N HIS A 491 16.68 44.59 15.61
CA HIS A 491 17.56 43.90 16.55
C HIS A 491 17.31 44.37 17.99
N PRO A 492 17.20 43.47 18.97
CA PRO A 492 16.98 43.82 20.38
C PRO A 492 17.96 44.89 20.91
N ASP A 493 19.25 44.77 20.58
CA ASP A 493 20.28 45.74 20.99
C ASP A 493 20.06 47.19 20.49
N LYS A 494 19.29 47.41 19.43
CA LYS A 494 18.99 48.75 18.90
C LYS A 494 17.61 49.27 19.28
N CYS A 495 16.67 48.37 19.54
CA CYS A 495 15.28 48.71 19.87
C CYS A 495 14.96 48.64 21.37
N GLY A 496 15.89 48.13 22.20
CA GLY A 496 15.63 47.85 23.61
C GLY A 496 14.60 46.73 23.79
N ASP A 497 14.01 46.61 24.98
CA ASP A 497 12.97 45.62 25.30
C ASP A 497 11.58 45.98 24.70
N ASP A 498 11.54 46.51 23.47
CA ASP A 498 10.28 46.73 22.76
C ASP A 498 9.68 45.38 22.32
N PRO A 499 8.51 44.97 22.86
CA PRO A 499 7.89 43.70 22.52
C PRO A 499 7.48 43.60 21.05
N GLU A 500 7.18 44.73 20.39
CA GLU A 500 6.78 44.73 18.98
C GLU A 500 7.97 44.62 18.04
N ALA A 501 9.10 45.26 18.35
CA ALA A 501 10.36 45.05 17.63
C ALA A 501 10.82 43.59 17.73
N THR A 502 10.71 42.99 18.92
CA THR A 502 11.05 41.58 19.16
C THR A 502 10.20 40.62 18.32
N LYS A 503 8.88 40.83 18.27
CA LYS A 503 7.99 40.02 17.41
C LYS A 503 8.29 40.21 15.93
N LYS A 504 8.62 41.43 15.48
CA LYS A 504 9.01 41.68 14.09
C LYS A 504 10.33 41.01 13.75
N PHE A 505 11.29 41.01 14.66
CA PHE A 505 12.57 40.31 14.48
C PHE A 505 12.38 38.79 14.35
N GLN A 506 11.50 38.20 15.16
CA GLN A 506 11.15 36.78 15.07
C GLN A 506 10.48 36.44 13.73
N ARG A 507 9.51 37.24 13.28
CA ARG A 507 8.84 37.04 11.98
C ARG A 507 9.79 37.15 10.79
N VAL A 508 10.67 38.16 10.79
CA VAL A 508 11.68 38.36 9.75
C VAL A 508 12.71 37.22 9.72
N SER A 509 13.10 36.71 10.89
CA SER A 509 14.01 35.56 11.00
C SER A 509 13.37 34.27 10.47
N HIS A 510 12.13 34.00 10.86
CA HIS A 510 11.36 32.85 10.41
C HIS A 510 11.11 32.89 8.89
N ALA A 511 10.71 34.05 8.35
CA ALA A 511 10.54 34.22 6.91
C ALA A 511 11.84 33.94 6.14
N ALA A 512 12.99 34.38 6.66
CA ALA A 512 14.28 34.09 6.03
C ALA A 512 14.67 32.60 6.14
N GLU A 513 14.37 31.93 7.25
CA GLU A 513 14.64 30.50 7.44
C GLU A 513 13.88 29.65 6.41
N VAL A 514 12.57 29.89 6.26
CA VAL A 514 11.71 29.17 5.32
C VAL A 514 12.08 29.48 3.86
N LEU A 515 12.34 30.75 3.52
CA LEU A 515 12.58 31.16 2.14
C LEU A 515 14.02 30.91 1.65
N LEU A 516 15.00 30.72 2.55
CA LEU A 516 16.37 30.38 2.17
C LEU A 516 16.59 28.88 1.96
N ASP A 517 15.75 28.03 2.56
CA ASP A 517 15.79 26.59 2.33
C ASP A 517 14.98 26.22 1.07
N PRO A 518 15.59 25.61 0.02
CA PRO A 518 14.89 25.30 -1.23
C PRO A 518 13.70 24.35 -1.05
N GLN A 519 13.74 23.42 -0.10
CA GLN A 519 12.65 22.47 0.13
C GLN A 519 11.47 23.14 0.84
N SER A 520 11.74 23.93 1.87
CA SER A 520 10.75 24.67 2.65
C SER A 520 10.09 25.78 1.82
N ARG A 521 10.87 26.51 1.01
CA ARG A 521 10.34 27.50 0.05
C ARG A 521 9.43 26.85 -0.98
N PHE A 522 9.86 25.74 -1.59
CA PHE A 522 9.05 25.00 -2.54
C PHE A 522 7.75 24.48 -1.90
N ALA A 523 7.79 24.00 -0.66
CA ALA A 523 6.60 23.57 0.06
C ALA A 523 5.65 24.74 0.39
N TYR A 524 6.18 25.89 0.82
CA TYR A 524 5.41 27.10 1.11
C TYR A 524 4.72 27.65 -0.14
N ASP A 525 5.46 27.78 -1.26
CA ASP A 525 4.96 28.29 -2.54
C ASP A 525 3.86 27.39 -3.11
N ASN A 526 4.01 26.07 -3.01
CA ASN A 526 3.02 25.11 -3.53
C ASN A 526 1.82 24.88 -2.61
N ASN A 527 1.85 25.35 -1.36
CA ASN A 527 0.75 25.22 -0.40
C ASN A 527 -0.06 26.53 -0.23
N GLY A 528 0.10 27.48 -1.15
CA GLY A 528 -0.65 28.74 -1.16
C GLY A 528 -0.32 29.67 0.01
N GLY A 529 0.94 29.64 0.50
CA GLY A 529 1.40 30.47 1.62
C GLY A 529 1.05 29.94 3.02
N ARG A 530 0.63 28.68 3.13
CA ARG A 530 0.37 28.03 4.44
C ARG A 530 1.63 27.38 4.99
N GLU A 531 2.02 27.79 6.19
CA GLU A 531 3.06 27.12 6.96
C GLU A 531 2.63 25.70 7.37
N GLN A 532 3.55 24.74 7.31
CA GLN A 532 3.36 23.46 7.98
C GLN A 532 3.51 23.68 9.49
N SER A 533 2.50 23.30 10.28
CA SER A 533 2.57 23.29 11.74
C SER A 533 3.82 22.54 12.19
N GLN A 534 4.77 23.24 12.80
CA GLN A 534 5.88 22.61 13.50
C GLN A 534 5.33 21.68 14.59
N THR A 535 5.88 20.47 14.69
CA THR A 535 5.63 19.54 15.79
C THR A 535 6.07 20.18 17.10
N VAL A 536 5.12 20.47 17.98
CA VAL A 536 5.39 20.96 19.33
C VAL A 536 6.09 19.85 20.12
N ASP A 537 7.27 20.15 20.65
CA ASP A 537 8.01 19.32 21.60
C ASP A 537 7.20 19.16 22.89
N LEU A 538 6.68 17.95 23.13
CA LEU A 538 5.84 17.64 24.30
C LEU A 538 6.71 17.12 25.44
N THR A 539 7.47 18.02 26.07
CA THR A 539 7.96 17.80 27.43
C THR A 539 7.23 18.73 28.42
N ASN A 540 6.30 18.11 29.15
CA ASN A 540 5.55 18.61 30.32
C ASN A 540 4.36 19.56 30.14
N GLN A 541 3.24 19.09 30.70
CA GLN A 541 1.97 19.75 31.05
C GLN A 541 1.06 20.22 29.88
N ASN A 542 0.21 19.30 29.38
CA ASN A 542 -1.26 19.48 29.19
C ASN A 542 -1.88 18.37 28.31
N VAL A 543 -1.81 17.12 28.79
CA VAL A 543 -2.40 15.94 28.12
C VAL A 543 -3.94 16.06 27.98
N ALA A 544 -4.61 16.76 28.91
CA ALA A 544 -6.05 16.92 28.90
C ALA A 544 -6.57 17.89 27.81
N VAL A 545 -5.81 18.94 27.48
CA VAL A 545 -6.21 19.94 26.47
C VAL A 545 -5.99 19.39 25.06
N ALA A 546 -4.92 18.62 24.84
CA ALA A 546 -4.66 17.94 23.57
C ALA A 546 -5.70 16.83 23.28
N PHE A 547 -6.15 16.11 24.32
CA PHE A 547 -7.21 15.10 24.19
C PHE A 547 -8.57 15.73 23.87
N MET A 548 -8.93 16.83 24.55
CA MET A 548 -10.19 17.56 24.30
C MET A 548 -10.23 18.23 22.92
N LYS A 549 -9.08 18.76 22.45
CA LYS A 549 -8.95 19.36 21.11
C LYS A 549 -9.00 18.30 20.01
N GLY A 550 -8.37 17.15 20.22
CA GLY A 550 -8.47 16.00 19.30
C GLY A 550 -9.87 15.40 19.21
N CYS A 551 -10.65 15.39 20.30
CA CYS A 551 -12.05 14.97 20.28
C CYS A 551 -12.96 15.98 19.57
N ALA A 552 -12.72 17.28 19.71
CA ALA A 552 -13.48 18.32 19.01
C ALA A 552 -13.22 18.30 17.50
N ASP A 553 -11.96 18.12 17.08
CA ASP A 553 -11.58 18.06 15.67
C ASP A 553 -12.08 16.75 15.01
N ALA A 554 -12.13 15.64 15.76
CA ALA A 554 -12.73 14.38 15.29
C ALA A 554 -14.26 14.45 15.11
N ILE A 555 -14.96 15.24 15.94
CA ILE A 555 -16.41 15.49 15.80
C ILE A 555 -16.69 16.36 14.57
N ILE A 556 -15.82 17.31 14.26
CA ILE A 556 -15.95 18.19 13.09
C ILE A 556 -15.60 17.45 11.79
N PHE A 557 -14.65 16.51 11.79
CA PHE A 557 -14.22 15.79 10.59
C PHE A 557 -15.12 14.59 10.20
N ILE A 558 -15.92 14.05 11.14
CA ILE A 558 -16.87 12.94 10.88
C ILE A 558 -18.30 13.45 10.59
N GLY A 559 -18.57 14.73 10.84
CA GLY A 559 -19.92 15.33 10.86
C GLY A 559 -20.49 15.86 9.53
N GLY A 560 -20.17 15.26 8.38
CA GLY A 560 -20.75 15.68 7.08
C GLY A 560 -21.94 14.84 6.59
N GLY A 561 -21.93 13.52 6.83
CA GLY A 561 -22.96 12.60 6.30
C GLY A 561 -24.14 12.41 7.23
N LEU A 562 -23.88 12.15 8.52
CA LEU A 562 -24.95 11.81 9.48
C LEU A 562 -25.84 13.01 9.83
N ALA A 563 -25.29 14.23 9.89
CA ALA A 563 -26.06 15.40 10.28
C ALA A 563 -27.06 15.82 9.19
N VAL A 564 -26.68 15.69 7.91
CA VAL A 564 -27.55 16.00 6.76
C VAL A 564 -28.67 14.98 6.65
N GLU A 565 -28.37 13.70 6.86
CA GLU A 565 -29.39 12.65 6.92
C GLU A 565 -30.34 12.89 8.09
N CYS A 566 -29.84 13.08 9.32
CA CYS A 566 -30.70 13.34 10.48
C CYS A 566 -31.57 14.59 10.31
N PHE A 567 -31.06 15.68 9.71
CA PHE A 567 -31.86 16.88 9.42
C PHE A 567 -32.93 16.63 8.34
N PHE A 568 -32.60 15.90 7.28
CA PHE A 568 -33.55 15.55 6.23
C PHE A 568 -34.67 14.65 6.76
N TYR A 569 -34.33 13.68 7.62
CA TYR A 569 -35.28 12.78 8.26
C TYR A 569 -36.16 13.47 9.31
N ALA A 570 -35.59 14.36 10.14
CA ALA A 570 -36.36 15.17 11.08
C ALA A 570 -37.36 16.09 10.35
N SER A 571 -36.97 16.62 9.19
CA SER A 571 -37.84 17.45 8.35
C SER A 571 -38.97 16.64 7.72
N LEU A 572 -38.72 15.42 7.24
CA LEU A 572 -39.75 14.54 6.69
C LEU A 572 -40.76 14.10 7.75
N VAL A 573 -40.30 13.73 8.95
CA VAL A 573 -41.19 13.35 10.06
C VAL A 573 -42.03 14.55 10.51
N TRP A 574 -41.42 15.72 10.65
CA TRP A 574 -42.13 16.95 11.00
C TRP A 574 -43.17 17.32 9.94
N MET A 575 -42.81 17.32 8.66
CA MET A 575 -43.72 17.63 7.55
C MET A 575 -44.89 16.64 7.47
N SER A 576 -44.63 15.35 7.68
CA SER A 576 -45.68 14.33 7.68
C SER A 576 -46.62 14.45 8.90
N THR A 577 -46.07 14.87 10.05
CA THR A 577 -46.86 15.13 11.27
C THR A 577 -47.75 16.37 11.12
N GLU A 578 -47.24 17.45 10.51
CA GLU A 578 -48.02 18.65 10.23
C GLU A 578 -49.08 18.42 9.15
N LEU A 579 -48.78 17.61 8.11
CA LEU A 579 -49.78 17.18 7.12
C LEU A 579 -50.91 16.36 7.77
N TYR A 580 -50.59 15.47 8.72
CA TYR A 580 -51.60 14.71 9.46
C TYR A 580 -52.46 15.60 10.37
N LYS A 581 -51.86 16.57 11.07
CA LYS A 581 -52.59 17.55 11.89
C LYS A 581 -53.51 18.42 11.05
N ALA A 582 -53.11 18.77 9.83
CA ALA A 582 -53.89 19.62 8.94
C ALA A 582 -55.07 18.89 8.27
N ASN A 583 -54.97 17.57 8.02
CA ASN A 583 -56.04 16.79 7.41
C ASN A 583 -55.99 15.30 7.87
N PRO A 584 -56.63 14.96 9.00
CA PRO A 584 -56.60 13.60 9.56
C PRO A 584 -57.55 12.67 8.80
N THR A 585 -57.07 12.03 7.74
CA THR A 585 -57.76 10.98 6.97
C THR A 585 -56.96 9.67 7.04
N ASP A 586 -57.59 8.53 6.74
CA ASP A 586 -56.89 7.23 6.77
C ASP A 586 -55.75 7.14 5.74
N GLU A 587 -55.81 7.92 4.65
CA GLU A 587 -54.73 8.02 3.65
C GLU A 587 -53.49 8.76 4.18
N SER A 588 -53.66 9.83 4.98
CA SER A 588 -52.53 10.54 5.60
C SER A 588 -51.87 9.72 6.70
N PHE A 589 -52.62 8.83 7.37
CA PHE A 589 -52.07 7.84 8.31
C PHE A 589 -51.29 6.72 7.58
N ALA A 590 -51.77 6.25 6.42
CA ALA A 590 -51.09 5.24 5.61
C ALA A 590 -49.73 5.72 5.06
N TYR A 591 -49.61 7.00 4.70
CA TYR A 591 -48.33 7.62 4.32
C TYR A 591 -47.33 7.68 5.48
N LEU A 592 -47.82 8.04 6.69
CA LEU A 592 -47.03 8.05 7.92
C LEU A 592 -46.51 6.65 8.27
N HIS A 593 -47.39 5.63 8.14
CA HIS A 593 -47.02 4.24 8.41
C HIS A 593 -46.11 3.65 7.33
N GLY A 594 -46.30 3.97 6.06
CA GLY A 594 -45.44 3.52 4.96
C GLY A 594 -43.99 4.03 5.10
N ALA A 595 -43.82 5.29 5.52
CA ALA A 595 -42.50 5.85 5.83
C ALA A 595 -41.84 5.15 7.04
N SER A 596 -42.63 4.71 8.04
CA SER A 596 -42.13 3.94 9.19
C SER A 596 -41.83 2.46 8.86
N GLY A 597 -42.55 1.86 7.90
CA GLY A 597 -42.42 0.45 7.51
C GLY A 597 -41.13 0.12 6.76
N PHE A 598 -40.50 1.11 6.12
CA PHE A 598 -39.16 0.96 5.55
C PHE A 598 -38.05 0.81 6.61
N PHE A 599 -38.38 1.09 7.88
CA PHE A 599 -37.49 0.99 9.03
C PHE A 599 -38.12 0.16 10.15
N ALA A 600 -38.47 -1.10 9.85
CA ALA A 600 -38.80 -2.07 10.88
C ALA A 600 -37.54 -2.41 11.71
N ASN A 601 -37.26 -1.58 12.72
CA ASN A 601 -36.64 -1.96 14.00
C ASN A 601 -36.54 -0.80 15.03
N ALA A 602 -37.08 0.41 14.79
CA ALA A 602 -36.84 1.55 15.71
C ALA A 602 -38.07 2.34 16.21
N ILE A 603 -39.27 2.22 15.61
CA ILE A 603 -40.43 3.02 16.02
C ILE A 603 -41.71 2.18 15.98
N SER A 604 -42.38 2.05 17.12
CA SER A 604 -43.74 1.51 17.24
C SER A 604 -44.71 2.67 17.46
N ILE A 605 -45.77 2.74 16.65
CA ILE A 605 -46.87 3.70 16.80
C ILE A 605 -48.14 2.88 17.00
N THR A 606 -48.78 3.00 18.17
CA THR A 606 -50.06 2.35 18.46
C THR A 606 -51.16 3.39 18.66
N ARG A 607 -52.34 3.08 18.13
CA ARG A 607 -53.54 3.90 18.25
C ARG A 607 -54.32 3.41 19.48
N SER A 608 -54.35 4.21 20.54
CA SER A 608 -55.34 4.06 21.62
C SER A 608 -56.26 5.28 21.60
N GLU A 609 -57.47 5.16 22.15
CA GLU A 609 -58.46 6.24 22.22
C GLU A 609 -57.95 7.39 23.13
N GLY A 610 -57.09 8.25 22.58
CA GLY A 610 -56.38 9.32 23.27
C GLY A 610 -55.22 9.90 22.41
N PRO A 611 -54.51 10.94 22.87
CA PRO A 611 -53.45 11.58 22.08
C PRO A 611 -52.32 10.59 21.72
N LEU A 612 -51.82 10.70 20.48
CA LEU A 612 -50.77 9.86 19.89
C LEU A 612 -49.53 9.79 20.81
N LYS A 613 -49.17 8.58 21.27
CA LYS A 613 -47.91 8.31 21.96
C LYS A 613 -46.93 7.66 20.99
N ALA A 614 -45.78 8.29 20.77
CA ALA A 614 -44.66 7.70 20.03
C ALA A 614 -43.59 7.27 21.04
N THR A 615 -43.21 5.99 21.02
CA THR A 615 -42.14 5.44 21.87
C THR A 615 -40.96 5.05 20.98
N LEU A 616 -39.82 5.70 21.17
CA LEU A 616 -38.56 5.36 20.50
C LEU A 616 -37.89 4.19 21.24
N VAL A 617 -37.68 3.08 20.56
CA VAL A 617 -36.93 1.93 21.11
C VAL A 617 -35.64 1.78 20.32
N PHE A 618 -34.50 2.12 20.93
CA PHE A 618 -33.20 1.87 20.33
C PHE A 618 -32.80 0.41 20.55
N THR A 619 -32.84 -0.41 19.50
CA THR A 619 -32.23 -1.75 19.53
C THR A 619 -30.70 -1.64 19.40
N ALA A 620 -29.96 -2.34 20.25
CA ALA A 620 -28.50 -2.35 20.39
C ALA A 620 -27.68 -2.68 19.13
N SER A 621 -28.32 -3.03 18.02
CA SER A 621 -27.69 -3.44 16.75
C SER A 621 -26.97 -2.31 16.00
N VAL A 622 -27.36 -1.04 16.22
CA VAL A 622 -26.71 0.12 15.57
C VAL A 622 -25.40 0.47 16.27
N LEU A 623 -25.32 0.31 17.60
CA LEU A 623 -24.07 0.50 18.33
C LEU A 623 -23.03 -0.57 17.98
N PHE A 624 -23.44 -1.82 17.80
CA PHE A 624 -22.50 -2.92 17.54
C PHE A 624 -21.67 -2.70 16.25
N ARG A 625 -22.27 -2.17 15.17
CA ARG A 625 -21.57 -1.92 13.90
C ARG A 625 -20.61 -0.71 13.93
N VAL A 626 -20.84 0.23 14.82
CA VAL A 626 -19.96 1.40 14.99
C VAL A 626 -18.72 1.02 15.80
N PHE A 627 -18.85 0.13 16.79
CA PHE A 627 -17.73 -0.28 17.66
C PHE A 627 -16.87 -1.41 17.08
N GLU A 628 -17.41 -2.26 16.20
CA GLU A 628 -16.64 -3.27 15.48
C GLU A 628 -15.67 -2.65 14.46
N ARG A 629 -16.00 -1.49 13.90
CA ARG A 629 -15.11 -0.71 13.01
C ARG A 629 -14.02 0.06 13.76
N ALA A 630 -14.08 0.14 15.08
CA ALA A 630 -13.17 0.90 15.93
C ALA A 630 -12.30 0.03 16.88
N GLY A 631 -12.40 -1.30 16.81
CA GLY A 631 -11.45 -2.22 17.43
C GLY A 631 -11.30 -2.11 18.96
N ARG A 632 -12.34 -1.71 19.69
CA ARG A 632 -12.31 -1.59 21.16
C ARG A 632 -13.48 -2.34 21.81
N VAL A 633 -13.16 -3.30 22.68
CA VAL A 633 -14.13 -3.97 23.55
C VAL A 633 -14.37 -3.09 24.78
N ILE A 634 -15.61 -2.63 24.98
CA ILE A 634 -16.06 -2.01 26.23
C ILE A 634 -17.28 -2.78 26.70
N GLN A 635 -17.21 -3.28 27.95
CA GLN A 635 -18.31 -3.96 28.62
C GLN A 635 -19.28 -2.89 29.17
N LEU A 636 -20.50 -2.81 28.62
CA LEU A 636 -21.54 -1.90 29.10
C LEU A 636 -22.62 -2.69 29.87
N THR A 637 -22.87 -2.29 31.11
CA THR A 637 -23.96 -2.79 31.96
C THR A 637 -25.10 -1.77 31.89
N LEU A 638 -26.33 -2.19 31.57
CA LEU A 638 -27.52 -1.32 31.52
C LEU A 638 -28.51 -1.72 32.64
N SER A 639 -28.81 -0.79 33.54
CA SER A 639 -29.90 -0.90 34.53
C SER A 639 -31.21 -0.35 33.95
N SER A 640 -32.32 -1.07 34.10
CA SER A 640 -33.66 -0.59 33.71
C SER A 640 -34.33 0.21 34.83
N ALA A 641 -34.83 1.40 34.51
CA ALA A 641 -35.85 2.09 35.30
C ALA A 641 -37.22 1.78 34.70
N GLY A 642 -38.06 1.11 35.48
CA GLY A 642 -39.33 0.53 35.04
C GLY A 642 -40.44 1.55 34.76
N CYS A 643 -41.29 1.20 33.80
CA CYS A 643 -42.68 1.64 33.75
C CYS A 643 -43.55 0.38 33.89
N LYS A 644 -44.43 0.40 34.89
CA LYS A 644 -45.44 -0.63 35.16
C LYS A 644 -46.58 -0.47 34.16
N ASP A 645 -47.08 -1.59 33.65
CA ASP A 645 -48.50 -1.96 33.56
C ASP A 645 -48.78 -2.84 32.32
N ASN A 646 -49.09 -4.10 32.61
CA ASN A 646 -49.97 -5.07 31.95
C ASN A 646 -50.32 -4.88 30.47
N ASP A 647 -49.72 -5.71 29.61
CA ASP A 647 -50.45 -6.60 28.70
C ASP A 647 -49.47 -7.68 28.18
N THR A 648 -49.67 -8.93 28.62
CA THR A 648 -48.72 -10.04 28.43
C THR A 648 -49.09 -10.97 27.28
N ASP A 649 -50.13 -10.66 26.50
CA ASP A 649 -50.68 -11.58 25.50
C ASP A 649 -50.34 -11.21 24.03
N GLU A 650 -49.70 -10.06 23.76
CA GLU A 650 -49.40 -9.60 22.39
C GLU A 650 -47.97 -9.94 21.91
N TYR A 651 -47.11 -10.49 22.78
CA TYR A 651 -45.71 -10.80 22.45
C TYR A 651 -45.49 -12.22 21.91
N GLU A 652 -46.37 -13.19 22.21
CA GLU A 652 -46.21 -14.58 21.74
C GLU A 652 -46.64 -14.78 20.28
N ASN A 653 -47.54 -13.96 19.74
CA ASN A 653 -48.03 -14.11 18.35
C ASN A 653 -47.12 -13.47 17.26
N ARG A 654 -46.04 -12.76 17.63
CA ARG A 654 -45.12 -12.14 16.64
C ARG A 654 -43.87 -12.97 16.32
N LEU A 655 -43.63 -14.07 17.03
CA LEU A 655 -42.52 -14.98 16.74
C LEU A 655 -42.82 -15.98 15.61
N GLU A 656 -44.08 -16.36 15.38
CA GLU A 656 -44.47 -17.25 14.27
C GLU A 656 -44.47 -16.57 12.88
N THR A 657 -44.42 -15.23 12.80
CA THR A 657 -44.44 -14.52 11.51
C THR A 657 -43.04 -14.22 10.95
N VAL A 658 -41.97 -14.40 11.74
CA VAL A 658 -40.59 -14.14 11.31
C VAL A 658 -39.94 -15.37 10.66
N GLU A 659 -40.44 -16.58 10.88
CA GLU A 659 -39.93 -17.81 10.23
C GLU A 659 -40.40 -18.01 8.77
N ARG A 660 -41.18 -17.07 8.21
CA ARG A 660 -41.76 -17.23 6.86
C ARG A 660 -41.15 -16.37 5.75
N ASN A 661 -40.16 -15.53 6.04
CA ASN A 661 -39.53 -14.65 5.03
C ASN A 661 -37.99 -14.74 4.97
N SER A 662 -37.44 -15.96 4.91
CA SER A 662 -36.04 -16.17 4.49
C SER A 662 -35.97 -16.65 3.04
N MET A 663 -36.02 -15.71 2.10
CA MET A 663 -35.76 -15.96 0.68
C MET A 663 -34.25 -16.00 0.40
N TYR A 664 -33.53 -17.02 0.89
CA TYR A 664 -32.17 -17.38 0.44
C TYR A 664 -31.85 -18.85 0.79
N ARG A 665 -32.70 -19.77 0.31
CA ARG A 665 -32.46 -21.21 0.41
C ARG A 665 -32.44 -21.84 -0.97
N ASP A 666 -31.54 -21.35 -1.83
CA ASP A 666 -31.34 -21.94 -3.16
C ASP A 666 -29.92 -21.65 -3.69
N LYS A 667 -28.91 -22.35 -3.14
CA LYS A 667 -27.61 -22.58 -3.81
C LYS A 667 -26.69 -23.60 -3.12
N PHE A 668 -27.23 -24.56 -2.38
CA PHE A 668 -26.42 -25.60 -1.75
C PHE A 668 -27.11 -26.96 -1.76
N GLU A 669 -27.61 -27.38 -2.93
CA GLU A 669 -28.06 -28.76 -3.14
C GLU A 669 -28.06 -29.07 -4.65
N LYS A 670 -26.88 -29.46 -5.17
CA LYS A 670 -26.74 -30.24 -6.42
C LYS A 670 -25.29 -30.70 -6.63
N SER A 671 -24.89 -31.73 -5.89
CA SER A 671 -24.00 -32.80 -6.38
C SER A 671 -24.03 -33.94 -5.38
N HIS A 672 -24.66 -35.05 -5.75
CA HIS A 672 -24.56 -36.33 -5.06
C HIS A 672 -23.14 -36.89 -5.23
N ASP A 673 -22.53 -37.43 -4.16
CA ASP A 673 -22.24 -38.87 -4.05
C ASP A 673 -21.59 -39.29 -2.70
N VAL A 674 -22.08 -40.42 -2.14
CA VAL A 674 -21.54 -41.36 -1.11
C VAL A 674 -21.47 -40.96 0.41
N PRO A 675 -21.48 -41.91 1.39
CA PRO A 675 -22.56 -42.02 2.39
C PRO A 675 -22.13 -42.10 3.89
N SER A 676 -23.10 -41.79 4.76
CA SER A 676 -23.33 -42.17 6.18
C SER A 676 -22.21 -42.78 7.05
N ALA A 677 -21.92 -42.15 8.20
CA ALA A 677 -21.95 -42.79 9.53
C ALA A 677 -21.78 -41.77 10.69
N GLY A 678 -22.66 -41.88 11.71
CA GLY A 678 -22.55 -41.49 13.15
C GLY A 678 -22.03 -40.09 13.50
N GLY A 679 -22.79 -39.18 14.13
CA GLY A 679 -23.65 -39.33 15.30
C GLY A 679 -23.12 -38.38 16.38
N VAL A 680 -23.82 -37.26 16.64
CA VAL A 680 -23.52 -36.37 17.78
C VAL A 680 -24.80 -36.06 18.53
N ASP A 681 -24.69 -36.27 19.84
CA ASP A 681 -25.70 -36.29 20.89
C ASP A 681 -26.16 -34.87 21.30
N LYS A 682 -27.42 -34.77 21.76
CA LYS A 682 -28.04 -33.57 22.35
C LYS A 682 -28.24 -33.83 23.84
N ARG A 683 -27.70 -32.97 24.73
CA ARG A 683 -28.37 -32.56 26.00
C ARG A 683 -27.55 -31.60 26.90
N LEU A 684 -28.32 -30.74 27.59
CA LEU A 684 -28.05 -29.93 28.79
C LEU A 684 -27.31 -28.60 28.50
N LEU A 685 -27.88 -27.43 28.79
CA LEU A 685 -28.30 -26.98 30.13
C LEU A 685 -29.55 -26.10 30.10
N SER A 686 -30.39 -26.27 31.13
CA SER A 686 -31.62 -25.55 31.45
C SER A 686 -31.37 -24.28 32.27
N GLU A 687 -32.38 -23.42 32.25
CA GLU A 687 -32.63 -22.25 33.10
C GLU A 687 -32.52 -22.58 34.60
N GLU A 688 -31.88 -21.69 35.38
CA GLU A 688 -32.22 -21.25 36.75
C GLU A 688 -31.01 -20.49 37.35
N ASP A 689 -31.12 -19.16 37.43
CA ASP A 689 -30.69 -18.32 38.59
C ASP A 689 -30.68 -16.83 38.19
N PHE A 690 -31.81 -16.17 38.46
CA PHE A 690 -31.93 -14.72 38.59
C PHE A 690 -31.86 -14.33 40.07
N PHE A 691 -31.16 -13.21 40.40
CA PHE A 691 -31.55 -12.06 41.25
C PHE A 691 -30.30 -11.35 41.88
N VAL A 692 -29.88 -10.16 41.41
CA VAL A 692 -30.11 -8.73 41.83
C VAL A 692 -29.20 -8.19 42.97
N LEU A 693 -28.64 -6.98 42.75
CA LEU A 693 -28.23 -5.85 43.66
C LEU A 693 -26.80 -5.34 43.36
N THR A 694 -26.47 -4.04 43.18
CA THR A 694 -27.12 -2.72 43.36
C THR A 694 -26.72 -1.77 42.24
#